data_AF-A0AAY5E8K1-F1
#
_entry.id   AF-A0AAY5E8K1-F1
#
_cell.length_a   1.000
_cell.length_b   1.000
_cell.length_c   1.000
_cell.angle_alpha   90.00
_cell.angle_beta   90.00
_cell.angle_gamma   90.00
#
_symmetry.space_group_name_H-M   'P 1'
#
loop_
_entity.id
_entity.type
_entity.pdbx_description
1 polymer ?
#
loop_
_entity_poly.entity_id
_entity_poly.type
_entity_poly.pdbx_seq_one_letter_code
_entity_poly.pdbx_strand_id
1 'polypeptide(L)'
;MGETEDERGSQANQLFEIFVQASTCKGTLQAFSVLCRQLDLLPAHHPGFYSSLKAAITSWKAKALWTKLDKRANHKEYKKGKACADIRCLVIGAGPCGLRTAIELALLGAKVVVIEKRDTFSRNNVLHLWPYTIHDLRNLGAKKFYGKFCAGAIDHISIRQLQLILLKVCLILGVEVHVNVEFLKLQEPTEEQDNHGHGWRAEISPPGQPIANYEFDVLIGSDGRRSTLDGFRRKEFRGKLAIAITANFVNRNTTAEAKVEEISGVAFIFNQKFFLELKEETGIDLENIVYYKDNTHYFVMTAKKQSLLDKGVIIHDYIETERLLHTDNVNQEALLSYAREAADFGTNYQLPSLDYAINHYSQPDVAMFDFTCMYASENAALIRQKSGRQLLVALVGDSLLEPFWPMGTGCARGFLAAFDTAWMVKGWAQGKAPLELLSERESIYRLLPQTTAENITKNFDQYTIDPATRYPNLNSSCVRPQQVRHLYINGEQTSVSLEHGGPSHRSVSTSRKGSEVRSSRLLLWCQKQTQGYRSVDVTDLTTSWRSGLALCALIHRQRPDLIDFDSLNEADSAKNNQLAFEVAEQAFGIQPLITGKEMAAEQEPDKLVMVLYLSKFYELLCHSALPVSGTLCPPLTSTASVYNLMNLALPRKRIPKDDKKLEDDDLNKKRRKGCNYLEEVCLSDDASLSYQSAPFAREGGEQKENKVRSMATQLQAKFEENAPSSQVNPRKEFAPGVGGSDTCHFCKKRVYIMERLSAEGCFFHRECFRCEVCSTTLRLGGHMFDSDHGTFYCKLHFSQQKKSQRHKKTEVTCVTAEKPITEYLLSRLAFVLDSQPPGTPSSLPRHTLQWPLQVGLWLDAMPRRLARWMHGVAQALGARLRERWDDYVFLYELLSIGLPLLFALQEVVGQIGVEERTQLQCFPVLLLLL
;
A
#
# COMPACT_ATOMS: atom_id res chain seq x y z
N MET A 1 38.66 -47.12 -24.99
CA MET A 1 37.76 -46.75 -26.09
C MET A 1 37.25 -45.35 -25.78
N GLY A 2 37.35 -44.41 -26.72
CA GLY A 2 36.79 -43.07 -26.54
C GLY A 2 35.36 -43.04 -27.08
N GLU A 3 34.43 -42.47 -26.33
CA GLU A 3 33.10 -42.11 -26.82
C GLU A 3 33.27 -41.05 -27.93
N THR A 4 32.53 -41.16 -29.03
CA THR A 4 32.51 -40.11 -30.06
C THR A 4 31.76 -38.87 -29.54
N GLU A 5 32.08 -37.69 -30.09
CA GLU A 5 31.45 -36.44 -29.63
C GLU A 5 29.91 -36.44 -29.82
N ASP A 6 29.42 -37.15 -30.84
CA ASP A 6 27.99 -37.27 -31.13
C ASP A 6 27.28 -38.23 -30.15
N GLU A 7 27.94 -39.31 -29.72
CA GLU A 7 27.44 -40.17 -28.61
C GLU A 7 27.35 -39.37 -27.30
N ARG A 8 28.38 -38.56 -26.98
CA ARG A 8 28.37 -37.68 -25.79
C ARG A 8 27.26 -36.63 -25.87
N GLY A 9 27.07 -36.01 -27.04
CA GLY A 9 25.95 -35.08 -27.29
C GLY A 9 24.59 -35.76 -27.13
N SER A 10 24.42 -36.96 -27.65
CA SER A 10 23.19 -37.76 -27.51
C SER A 10 22.89 -38.08 -26.04
N GLN A 11 23.90 -38.56 -25.30
CA GLN A 11 23.81 -38.89 -23.87
C GLN A 11 23.47 -37.67 -23.01
N ALA A 12 24.09 -36.51 -23.26
CA ALA A 12 23.77 -35.26 -22.57
C ALA A 12 22.32 -34.82 -22.82
N ASN A 13 21.83 -34.95 -24.05
CA ASN A 13 20.44 -34.66 -24.40
C ASN A 13 19.45 -35.63 -23.71
N GLN A 14 19.81 -36.91 -23.51
CA GLN A 14 19.02 -37.87 -22.74
C GLN A 14 18.99 -37.51 -21.24
N LEU A 15 20.15 -37.19 -20.65
CA LEU A 15 20.25 -36.74 -19.24
C LEU A 15 19.44 -35.46 -18.98
N PHE A 16 19.43 -34.53 -19.95
CA PHE A 16 18.60 -33.32 -19.86
C PHE A 16 17.10 -33.62 -19.87
N GLU A 17 16.63 -34.57 -20.70
CA GLU A 17 15.22 -34.98 -20.68
C GLU A 17 14.84 -35.68 -19.37
N ILE A 18 15.74 -36.48 -18.77
CA ILE A 18 15.55 -37.07 -17.42
C ILE A 18 15.41 -35.97 -16.36
N PHE A 19 16.28 -34.95 -16.39
CA PHE A 19 16.19 -33.78 -15.52
C PHE A 19 14.88 -32.99 -15.70
N VAL A 20 14.45 -32.78 -16.95
CA VAL A 20 13.16 -32.13 -17.26
C VAL A 20 11.98 -32.95 -16.72
N GLN A 21 12.04 -34.28 -16.77
CA GLN A 21 10.96 -35.18 -16.32
C GLN A 21 10.96 -35.45 -14.80
N ALA A 22 12.05 -35.15 -14.08
CA ALA A 22 12.18 -35.45 -12.65
C ALA A 22 11.04 -34.88 -11.79
N SER A 23 10.45 -35.72 -10.93
CA SER A 23 9.22 -35.44 -10.16
C SER A 23 9.44 -35.14 -8.67
N THR A 24 10.71 -35.14 -8.21
CA THR A 24 11.10 -34.89 -6.81
C THR A 24 12.28 -33.91 -6.73
N CYS A 25 12.45 -33.23 -5.60
CA CYS A 25 13.55 -32.28 -5.40
C CYS A 25 14.91 -33.00 -5.49
N LYS A 26 15.13 -34.06 -4.68
CA LYS A 26 16.33 -34.93 -4.77
C LYS A 26 16.59 -35.43 -6.18
N GLY A 27 15.59 -36.00 -6.86
CA GLY A 27 15.76 -36.52 -8.22
C GLY A 27 16.12 -35.44 -9.24
N THR A 28 15.57 -34.23 -9.09
CA THR A 28 15.92 -33.08 -9.94
C THR A 28 17.37 -32.65 -9.72
N LEU A 29 17.81 -32.53 -8.46
CA LEU A 29 19.19 -32.18 -8.09
C LEU A 29 20.19 -33.25 -8.54
N GLN A 30 19.86 -34.54 -8.36
CA GLN A 30 20.68 -35.67 -8.76
C GLN A 30 20.82 -35.75 -10.30
N ALA A 31 19.72 -35.66 -11.04
CA ALA A 31 19.75 -35.66 -12.51
C ALA A 31 20.56 -34.47 -13.06
N PHE A 32 20.40 -33.28 -12.46
CA PHE A 32 21.20 -32.11 -12.84
C PHE A 32 22.68 -32.29 -12.50
N SER A 33 23.01 -32.83 -11.33
CA SER A 33 24.40 -33.14 -10.93
C SER A 33 25.09 -34.15 -11.85
N VAL A 34 24.35 -35.14 -12.38
CA VAL A 34 24.88 -36.09 -13.36
C VAL A 34 25.05 -35.43 -14.74
N LEU A 35 24.07 -34.64 -15.19
CA LEU A 35 24.16 -33.86 -16.43
C LEU A 35 25.37 -32.89 -16.42
N CYS A 36 25.58 -32.15 -15.33
CA CYS A 36 26.71 -31.24 -15.18
C CYS A 36 28.05 -31.97 -15.24
N ARG A 37 28.16 -33.15 -14.60
CA ARG A 37 29.36 -34.00 -14.66
C ARG A 37 29.62 -34.60 -16.05
N GLN A 38 28.58 -34.96 -16.80
CA GLN A 38 28.74 -35.44 -18.18
C GLN A 38 29.21 -34.34 -19.15
N LEU A 39 29.04 -33.07 -18.78
CA LEU A 39 29.39 -31.89 -19.59
C LEU A 39 30.63 -31.15 -19.06
N ASP A 40 31.31 -31.67 -18.03
CA ASP A 40 32.41 -31.01 -17.31
C ASP A 40 32.07 -29.58 -16.82
N LEU A 41 30.78 -29.31 -16.55
CA LEU A 41 30.29 -28.01 -16.09
C LEU A 41 30.18 -27.96 -14.55
N LEU A 42 30.74 -26.92 -13.94
CA LEU A 42 30.63 -26.66 -12.50
C LEU A 42 29.69 -25.47 -12.23
N PRO A 43 28.48 -25.68 -11.67
CA PRO A 43 27.55 -24.60 -11.30
C PRO A 43 28.14 -23.57 -10.31
N ALA A 44 29.20 -23.93 -9.58
CA ALA A 44 29.94 -23.01 -8.73
C ALA A 44 30.54 -21.83 -9.53
N HIS A 45 31.09 -22.10 -10.73
CA HIS A 45 31.73 -21.13 -11.61
C HIS A 45 30.68 -20.35 -12.42
N HIS A 46 30.12 -19.32 -11.78
CA HIS A 46 28.99 -18.53 -12.29
C HIS A 46 29.18 -17.87 -13.68
N PRO A 47 30.35 -17.29 -14.06
CA PRO A 47 30.47 -16.52 -15.30
C PRO A 47 30.28 -17.36 -16.58
N GLY A 48 29.06 -17.34 -17.13
CA GLY A 48 28.72 -17.98 -18.41
C GLY A 48 28.18 -19.40 -18.32
N PHE A 49 27.95 -19.97 -17.13
CA PHE A 49 27.44 -21.34 -16.95
C PHE A 49 26.23 -21.68 -17.85
N TYR A 50 25.19 -20.82 -17.85
CA TYR A 50 24.00 -20.98 -18.70
C TYR A 50 24.33 -20.98 -20.21
N SER A 51 25.31 -20.18 -20.63
CA SER A 51 25.75 -20.13 -22.04
C SER A 51 26.42 -21.43 -22.46
N SER A 52 27.30 -21.99 -21.61
CA SER A 52 27.96 -23.28 -21.87
C SER A 52 26.96 -24.45 -21.84
N LEU A 53 26.05 -24.47 -20.87
CA LEU A 53 24.97 -25.46 -20.78
C LEU A 53 24.07 -25.43 -22.03
N LYS A 54 23.70 -24.23 -22.50
CA LYS A 54 22.92 -24.05 -23.73
C LYS A 54 23.68 -24.47 -24.99
N ALA A 55 24.99 -24.22 -25.06
CA ALA A 55 25.83 -24.62 -26.19
C ALA A 55 25.96 -26.13 -26.30
N ALA A 56 26.10 -26.84 -25.16
CA ALA A 56 26.17 -28.30 -25.12
C ALA A 56 24.83 -28.99 -25.44
N ILE A 57 23.70 -28.43 -24.99
CA ILE A 57 22.38 -29.07 -25.11
C ILE A 57 21.65 -28.56 -26.36
N THR A 58 22.03 -29.15 -27.49
CA THR A 58 21.61 -28.78 -28.85
C THR A 58 20.22 -29.29 -29.27
N SER A 59 19.60 -30.20 -28.51
CA SER A 59 18.34 -30.85 -28.89
C SER A 59 17.20 -29.87 -29.23
N TRP A 60 16.46 -30.20 -30.29
CA TRP A 60 15.25 -29.47 -30.70
C TRP A 60 14.24 -29.32 -29.57
N LYS A 61 14.17 -30.31 -28.66
CA LYS A 61 13.30 -30.29 -27.47
C LYS A 61 13.69 -29.23 -26.44
N ALA A 62 14.96 -28.82 -26.41
CA ALA A 62 15.51 -27.82 -25.51
C ALA A 62 15.50 -26.41 -26.14
N LYS A 63 15.68 -26.31 -27.46
CA LYS A 63 15.70 -25.05 -28.23
C LYS A 63 14.53 -24.11 -27.91
N ALA A 64 13.31 -24.64 -27.75
CA ALA A 64 12.12 -23.84 -27.41
C ALA A 64 12.13 -23.25 -25.98
N LEU A 65 12.84 -23.88 -25.04
CA LEU A 65 13.10 -23.35 -23.69
C LEU A 65 14.19 -22.28 -23.75
N TRP A 66 15.28 -22.54 -24.49
CA TRP A 66 16.39 -21.59 -24.69
C TRP A 66 15.90 -20.27 -25.27
N THR A 67 15.05 -20.27 -26.33
CA THR A 67 14.46 -19.05 -26.88
C THR A 67 13.66 -18.24 -25.84
N LYS A 68 12.99 -18.90 -24.89
CA LYS A 68 12.21 -18.24 -23.83
C LYS A 68 13.09 -17.61 -22.75
N LEU A 69 14.07 -18.34 -22.26
CA LEU A 69 15.03 -17.84 -21.26
C LEU A 69 15.92 -16.75 -21.87
N ASP A 70 16.37 -16.90 -23.11
CA ASP A 70 17.12 -15.88 -23.85
C ASP A 70 16.29 -14.60 -24.09
N LYS A 71 14.99 -14.70 -24.44
CA LYS A 71 14.10 -13.53 -24.55
C LYS A 71 14.05 -12.75 -23.23
N ARG A 72 14.06 -13.44 -22.09
CA ARG A 72 14.08 -12.80 -20.76
C ARG A 72 15.44 -12.19 -20.45
N ALA A 73 16.53 -12.97 -20.52
CA ALA A 73 17.88 -12.54 -20.16
C ALA A 73 18.41 -11.37 -21.00
N ASN A 74 18.00 -11.25 -22.27
CA ASN A 74 18.38 -10.14 -23.14
C ASN A 74 17.58 -8.85 -22.90
N HIS A 75 16.60 -8.83 -21.98
CA HIS A 75 15.86 -7.60 -21.69
C HIS A 75 16.74 -6.53 -21.04
N LYS A 76 16.55 -5.26 -21.41
CA LYS A 76 17.43 -4.11 -21.08
C LYS A 76 17.81 -3.99 -19.59
N GLU A 77 16.89 -4.31 -18.69
CA GLU A 77 17.11 -4.15 -17.23
C GLU A 77 18.23 -5.03 -16.67
N TYR A 78 18.49 -6.19 -17.29
CA TYR A 78 19.51 -7.14 -16.87
C TYR A 78 20.91 -6.82 -17.41
N LYS A 79 21.04 -5.84 -18.32
CA LYS A 79 22.30 -5.46 -18.98
C LYS A 79 23.11 -6.65 -19.54
N LYS A 80 22.43 -7.67 -20.09
CA LYS A 80 23.02 -8.96 -20.54
C LYS A 80 23.76 -9.73 -19.42
N GLY A 81 23.17 -9.82 -18.23
CA GLY A 81 23.78 -10.51 -17.08
C GLY A 81 24.95 -9.76 -16.45
N LYS A 82 24.98 -8.43 -16.59
CA LYS A 82 26.04 -7.55 -16.05
C LYS A 82 25.50 -6.41 -15.16
N ALA A 83 24.27 -6.53 -14.69
CA ALA A 83 23.65 -5.51 -13.85
C ALA A 83 24.05 -5.64 -12.37
N CYS A 84 24.43 -6.85 -11.93
CA CYS A 84 24.84 -7.17 -10.55
C CYS A 84 26.01 -8.16 -10.49
N ALA A 85 26.94 -8.14 -11.47
CA ALA A 85 27.97 -9.17 -11.67
C ALA A 85 28.80 -9.49 -10.42
N ASP A 86 29.15 -8.46 -9.64
CA ASP A 86 30.04 -8.55 -8.48
C ASP A 86 29.29 -8.76 -7.15
N ILE A 87 27.96 -8.92 -7.19
CA ILE A 87 27.12 -9.10 -5.99
C ILE A 87 26.98 -10.59 -5.65
N ARG A 88 27.21 -10.93 -4.38
CA ARG A 88 26.93 -12.26 -3.81
C ARG A 88 25.63 -12.22 -3.01
N CYS A 89 24.69 -13.07 -3.38
CA CYS A 89 23.36 -13.18 -2.77
C CYS A 89 23.20 -14.52 -2.02
N LEU A 90 22.58 -14.48 -0.84
CA LEU A 90 22.03 -15.65 -0.16
C LEU A 90 20.50 -15.54 -0.03
N VAL A 91 19.79 -16.60 -0.40
CA VAL A 91 18.32 -16.70 -0.33
C VAL A 91 17.95 -17.83 0.63
N ILE A 92 17.15 -17.52 1.65
CA ILE A 92 16.67 -18.48 2.65
C ILE A 92 15.29 -19.00 2.21
N GLY A 93 15.18 -20.31 2.00
CA GLY A 93 13.96 -21.02 1.62
C GLY A 93 13.80 -21.21 0.11
N ALA A 94 13.68 -22.46 -0.33
CA ALA A 94 13.34 -22.83 -1.71
C ALA A 94 11.82 -22.86 -1.94
N GLY A 95 11.06 -22.01 -1.23
CA GLY A 95 9.66 -21.76 -1.53
C GLY A 95 9.48 -21.10 -2.91
N PRO A 96 8.26 -21.07 -3.47
CA PRO A 96 8.02 -20.47 -4.79
C PRO A 96 8.56 -19.04 -4.90
N CYS A 97 8.36 -18.21 -3.88
CA CYS A 97 8.78 -16.80 -3.86
C CYS A 97 10.32 -16.64 -3.78
N GLY A 98 11.00 -17.50 -3.01
CA GLY A 98 12.46 -17.52 -2.89
C GLY A 98 13.14 -17.95 -4.19
N LEU A 99 12.76 -19.10 -4.74
CA LEU A 99 13.22 -19.57 -6.05
C LEU A 99 12.90 -18.53 -7.14
N ARG A 100 11.72 -17.89 -7.09
CA ARG A 100 11.35 -16.83 -8.04
C ARG A 100 12.26 -15.61 -7.95
N THR A 101 12.73 -15.24 -6.76
CA THR A 101 13.67 -14.12 -6.58
C THR A 101 15.07 -14.53 -7.05
N ALA A 102 15.51 -15.75 -6.73
CA ALA A 102 16.79 -16.29 -7.18
C ALA A 102 16.96 -16.26 -8.71
N ILE A 103 15.89 -16.58 -9.46
CA ILE A 103 15.85 -16.48 -10.93
C ILE A 103 16.14 -15.05 -11.41
N GLU A 104 15.53 -14.01 -10.83
CA GLU A 104 15.75 -12.63 -11.28
C GLU A 104 17.15 -12.12 -10.91
N LEU A 105 17.71 -12.56 -9.78
CA LEU A 105 19.07 -12.21 -9.35
C LEU A 105 20.14 -12.86 -10.24
N ALA A 106 19.96 -14.12 -10.64
CA ALA A 106 20.84 -14.79 -11.59
C ALA A 106 20.76 -14.12 -12.98
N LEU A 107 19.56 -13.72 -13.44
CA LEU A 107 19.38 -12.97 -14.68
C LEU A 107 20.05 -11.58 -14.63
N LEU A 108 20.07 -10.91 -13.48
CA LEU A 108 20.84 -9.67 -13.25
C LEU A 108 22.37 -9.90 -13.27
N GLY A 109 22.84 -11.13 -13.08
CA GLY A 109 24.25 -11.52 -13.07
C GLY A 109 24.88 -11.73 -11.70
N ALA A 110 24.11 -11.62 -10.61
CA ALA A 110 24.63 -11.86 -9.25
C ALA A 110 24.92 -13.35 -9.01
N LYS A 111 25.95 -13.69 -8.24
CA LYS A 111 26.14 -15.07 -7.74
C LYS A 111 25.04 -15.33 -6.72
N VAL A 112 24.15 -16.27 -7.02
CA VAL A 112 23.03 -16.63 -6.13
C VAL A 112 23.24 -18.00 -5.53
N VAL A 113 23.10 -18.08 -4.20
CA VAL A 113 22.94 -19.34 -3.48
C VAL A 113 21.59 -19.37 -2.76
N VAL A 114 20.91 -20.50 -2.80
CA VAL A 114 19.66 -20.79 -2.08
C VAL A 114 19.95 -21.88 -1.04
N ILE A 115 19.53 -21.67 0.20
CA ILE A 115 19.54 -22.69 1.26
C ILE A 115 18.11 -23.05 1.66
N GLU A 116 17.83 -24.35 1.76
CA GLU A 116 16.53 -24.90 2.16
C GLU A 116 16.73 -26.01 3.18
N LYS A 117 15.95 -25.98 4.27
CA LYS A 117 16.06 -26.93 5.37
C LYS A 117 15.42 -28.29 5.10
N ARG A 118 14.61 -28.38 4.06
CA ARG A 118 14.01 -29.63 3.55
C ARG A 118 14.75 -30.14 2.32
N ASP A 119 14.60 -31.43 2.03
CA ASP A 119 15.07 -32.05 0.78
C ASP A 119 13.93 -32.53 -0.13
N THR A 120 12.68 -32.22 0.24
CA THR A 120 11.46 -32.65 -0.45
C THR A 120 10.45 -31.51 -0.54
N PHE A 121 9.74 -31.44 -1.68
CA PHE A 121 8.61 -30.53 -1.86
C PHE A 121 7.32 -31.32 -1.63
N SER A 122 6.85 -31.34 -0.38
CA SER A 122 5.75 -32.21 0.06
C SER A 122 4.34 -31.62 -0.08
N ARG A 123 4.20 -30.30 -0.17
CA ARG A 123 2.90 -29.62 -0.10
C ARG A 123 2.07 -29.87 -1.36
N ASN A 124 0.99 -30.63 -1.23
CA ASN A 124 0.06 -30.91 -2.32
C ASN A 124 -0.95 -29.76 -2.56
N ASN A 125 -1.28 -28.97 -1.53
CA ASN A 125 -2.24 -27.85 -1.60
C ASN A 125 -2.04 -26.95 -2.84
N VAL A 126 -3.16 -26.47 -3.39
CA VAL A 126 -3.20 -25.76 -4.67
C VAL A 126 -3.23 -24.24 -4.49
N LEU A 127 -2.41 -23.55 -5.27
CA LEU A 127 -2.35 -22.09 -5.39
C LEU A 127 -3.08 -21.63 -6.66
N HIS A 128 -4.01 -20.70 -6.51
CA HIS A 128 -4.50 -19.91 -7.64
C HIS A 128 -3.41 -18.95 -8.16
N LEU A 129 -3.41 -18.72 -9.47
CA LEU A 129 -2.43 -17.93 -10.22
C LEU A 129 -3.14 -16.81 -10.99
N TRP A 130 -2.86 -15.55 -10.64
CA TRP A 130 -3.35 -14.43 -11.43
C TRP A 130 -2.82 -14.49 -12.88
N PRO A 131 -3.55 -13.97 -13.89
CA PRO A 131 -3.17 -14.07 -15.30
C PRO A 131 -1.73 -13.64 -15.62
N TYR A 132 -1.20 -12.63 -14.93
CA TYR A 132 0.19 -12.20 -15.10
C TYR A 132 1.20 -13.27 -14.62
N THR A 133 0.93 -14.00 -13.53
CA THR A 133 1.81 -15.08 -13.03
C THR A 133 1.79 -16.29 -13.97
N ILE A 134 0.64 -16.60 -14.54
CA ILE A 134 0.53 -17.61 -15.60
C ILE A 134 1.37 -17.19 -16.82
N HIS A 135 1.33 -15.90 -17.20
CA HIS A 135 2.15 -15.39 -18.30
C HIS A 135 3.66 -15.46 -18.00
N ASP A 136 4.08 -15.01 -16.82
CA ASP A 136 5.46 -15.05 -16.35
C ASP A 136 6.02 -16.48 -16.36
N LEU A 137 5.28 -17.45 -15.79
CA LEU A 137 5.65 -18.86 -15.76
C LEU A 137 5.64 -19.49 -17.16
N ARG A 138 4.66 -19.17 -18.02
CA ARG A 138 4.67 -19.58 -19.45
C ARG A 138 5.91 -19.04 -20.19
N ASN A 139 6.48 -17.91 -19.76
CA ASN A 139 7.70 -17.32 -20.34
C ASN A 139 9.01 -17.75 -19.65
N LEU A 140 8.96 -18.34 -18.45
CA LEU A 140 10.04 -19.16 -17.90
C LEU A 140 10.02 -20.61 -18.41
N GLY A 141 9.07 -20.96 -19.28
CA GLY A 141 8.99 -22.28 -19.92
C GLY A 141 8.26 -23.35 -19.12
N ALA A 142 7.43 -22.98 -18.13
CA ALA A 142 6.72 -23.91 -17.24
C ALA A 142 6.05 -25.11 -17.95
N LYS A 143 5.42 -24.90 -19.11
CA LYS A 143 4.78 -25.98 -19.89
C LYS A 143 5.74 -27.06 -20.44
N LYS A 144 7.05 -26.79 -20.52
CA LYS A 144 8.09 -27.78 -20.86
C LYS A 144 8.46 -28.66 -19.66
N PHE A 145 8.35 -28.14 -18.43
CA PHE A 145 8.64 -28.87 -17.19
C PHE A 145 7.41 -29.56 -16.58
N TYR A 146 6.20 -29.04 -16.86
CA TYR A 146 4.91 -29.58 -16.42
C TYR A 146 3.88 -29.42 -17.55
N GLY A 147 3.64 -30.49 -18.32
CA GLY A 147 2.82 -30.43 -19.54
C GLY A 147 1.36 -29.99 -19.33
N LYS A 148 0.81 -30.28 -18.12
CA LYS A 148 -0.53 -29.85 -17.69
C LYS A 148 -0.63 -28.35 -17.35
N PHE A 149 0.49 -27.62 -17.27
CA PHE A 149 0.52 -26.25 -16.72
C PHE A 149 -0.44 -25.28 -17.41
N CYS A 150 -1.48 -24.86 -16.66
CA CYS A 150 -2.55 -23.98 -17.12
C CYS A 150 -3.06 -24.37 -18.52
N ALA A 151 -3.44 -25.64 -18.68
CA ALA A 151 -4.10 -26.15 -19.88
C ALA A 151 -5.60 -25.82 -19.88
N GLY A 152 -6.15 -25.45 -21.03
CA GLY A 152 -7.53 -24.96 -21.11
C GLY A 152 -7.74 -23.73 -20.24
N ALA A 153 -8.74 -23.80 -19.35
CA ALA A 153 -9.10 -22.72 -18.42
C ALA A 153 -8.40 -22.79 -17.04
N ILE A 154 -7.56 -23.80 -16.78
CA ILE A 154 -6.92 -24.00 -15.46
C ILE A 154 -6.06 -22.78 -15.08
N ASP A 155 -6.38 -22.16 -13.95
CA ASP A 155 -5.70 -20.97 -13.42
C ASP A 155 -4.92 -21.22 -12.12
N HIS A 156 -4.59 -22.47 -11.83
CA HIS A 156 -3.99 -22.88 -10.55
C HIS A 156 -2.89 -23.96 -10.69
N ILE A 157 -2.16 -24.22 -9.61
CA ILE A 157 -1.08 -25.22 -9.53
C ILE A 157 -0.83 -25.67 -8.08
N SER A 158 -0.55 -26.96 -7.84
CA SER A 158 -0.06 -27.44 -6.53
C SER A 158 1.32 -26.86 -6.17
N ILE A 159 1.51 -26.49 -4.89
CA ILE A 159 2.73 -25.80 -4.41
C ILE A 159 4.00 -26.56 -4.81
N ARG A 160 4.02 -27.89 -4.63
CA ARG A 160 5.15 -28.74 -5.00
C ARG A 160 5.52 -28.70 -6.48
N GLN A 161 4.55 -28.61 -7.39
CA GLN A 161 4.82 -28.53 -8.83
C GLN A 161 5.41 -27.16 -9.19
N LEU A 162 4.91 -26.08 -8.59
CA LEU A 162 5.49 -24.75 -8.76
C LEU A 162 6.94 -24.69 -8.24
N GLN A 163 7.24 -25.31 -7.10
CA GLN A 163 8.61 -25.44 -6.59
C GLN A 163 9.50 -26.25 -7.54
N LEU A 164 9.03 -27.36 -8.14
CA LEU A 164 9.80 -28.13 -9.13
C LEU A 164 10.09 -27.35 -10.41
N ILE A 165 9.11 -26.61 -10.95
CA ILE A 165 9.28 -25.78 -12.15
C ILE A 165 10.35 -24.72 -11.91
N LEU A 166 10.25 -23.99 -10.79
CA LEU A 166 11.17 -22.91 -10.46
C LEU A 166 12.57 -23.43 -10.11
N LEU A 167 12.69 -24.58 -9.43
CA LEU A 167 13.97 -25.24 -9.14
C LEU A 167 14.71 -25.59 -10.45
N LYS A 168 14.02 -26.16 -11.43
CA LYS A 168 14.62 -26.49 -12.73
C LYS A 168 15.14 -25.25 -13.47
N VAL A 169 14.42 -24.13 -13.40
CA VAL A 169 14.88 -22.85 -13.98
C VAL A 169 16.06 -22.26 -13.19
N CYS A 170 16.05 -22.33 -11.84
CA CYS A 170 17.18 -21.91 -11.01
C CYS A 170 18.47 -22.64 -11.40
N LEU A 171 18.42 -23.98 -11.45
CA LEU A 171 19.58 -24.82 -11.77
C LEU A 171 20.13 -24.54 -13.18
N ILE A 172 19.26 -24.41 -14.19
CA ILE A 172 19.63 -24.02 -15.57
C ILE A 172 20.37 -22.67 -15.61
N LEU A 173 19.98 -21.71 -14.78
CA LEU A 173 20.59 -20.38 -14.71
C LEU A 173 21.87 -20.33 -13.87
N GLY A 174 22.33 -21.45 -13.29
CA GLY A 174 23.54 -21.48 -12.45
C GLY A 174 23.32 -21.03 -11.00
N VAL A 175 22.07 -20.99 -10.53
CA VAL A 175 21.77 -20.81 -9.09
C VAL A 175 22.20 -22.05 -8.33
N GLU A 176 23.01 -21.86 -7.29
CA GLU A 176 23.43 -22.95 -6.41
C GLU A 176 22.36 -23.21 -5.34
N VAL A 177 21.98 -24.47 -5.12
CA VAL A 177 20.86 -24.83 -4.23
C VAL A 177 21.28 -25.95 -3.28
N HIS A 178 21.36 -25.64 -1.99
CA HIS A 178 21.63 -26.62 -0.94
C HIS A 178 20.35 -26.98 -0.19
N VAL A 179 20.10 -28.28 -0.06
CA VAL A 179 18.97 -28.86 0.68
C VAL A 179 19.47 -29.51 1.97
N ASN A 180 18.59 -29.61 2.97
CA ASN A 180 18.93 -29.94 4.36
C ASN A 180 19.97 -28.99 4.96
N VAL A 181 19.78 -27.68 4.72
CA VAL A 181 20.53 -26.58 5.33
C VAL A 181 19.55 -25.59 5.96
N GLU A 182 19.49 -25.55 7.29
CA GLU A 182 18.70 -24.55 8.02
C GLU A 182 19.57 -23.34 8.37
N PHE A 183 19.07 -22.13 8.07
CA PHE A 183 19.65 -20.88 8.55
C PHE A 183 19.31 -20.70 10.04
N LEU A 184 20.31 -20.42 10.88
CA LEU A 184 20.13 -20.17 12.31
C LEU A 184 20.17 -18.68 12.63
N LYS A 185 21.29 -18.01 12.31
CA LYS A 185 21.46 -16.56 12.50
C LYS A 185 22.47 -15.96 11.52
N LEU A 186 22.45 -14.63 11.43
CA LEU A 186 23.45 -13.86 10.71
C LEU A 186 24.77 -13.82 11.51
N GLN A 187 25.89 -14.13 10.86
CA GLN A 187 27.23 -13.90 11.41
C GLN A 187 27.76 -12.55 10.93
N GLU A 188 28.27 -11.76 11.86
CA GLU A 188 28.80 -10.43 11.60
C GLU A 188 30.29 -10.46 11.20
N PRO A 189 30.79 -9.48 10.43
CA PRO A 189 32.21 -9.29 10.13
C PRO A 189 33.11 -9.26 11.37
N THR A 190 34.33 -9.81 11.25
CA THR A 190 35.39 -9.76 12.27
C THR A 190 36.38 -8.62 11.98
N GLU A 191 36.82 -7.92 13.04
CA GLU A 191 37.86 -6.90 12.96
C GLU A 191 39.23 -7.50 13.24
N GLU A 192 39.82 -8.04 12.18
CA GLU A 192 41.21 -8.53 12.17
C GLU A 192 42.14 -7.43 11.64
N GLN A 193 43.31 -7.28 12.28
CA GLN A 193 44.17 -6.09 12.15
C GLN A 193 44.74 -5.89 10.73
N ASP A 194 44.83 -6.96 9.93
CA ASP A 194 45.44 -6.96 8.59
C ASP A 194 44.45 -6.76 7.43
N ASN A 195 43.29 -6.11 7.65
CA ASN A 195 42.30 -5.73 6.61
C ASN A 195 41.61 -6.92 5.88
N HIS A 196 42.02 -8.16 6.17
CA HIS A 196 41.52 -9.43 5.60
C HIS A 196 40.34 -10.05 6.36
N GLY A 197 39.78 -9.34 7.36
CA GLY A 197 38.64 -9.83 8.15
C GLY A 197 37.45 -10.28 7.30
N HIS A 198 36.57 -11.09 7.86
CA HIS A 198 35.53 -11.78 7.08
C HIS A 198 34.31 -10.92 6.72
N GLY A 199 33.64 -11.30 5.65
CA GLY A 199 32.34 -10.74 5.23
C GLY A 199 31.17 -11.20 6.09
N TRP A 200 29.97 -10.70 5.77
CA TRP A 200 28.72 -11.20 6.35
C TRP A 200 28.49 -12.66 5.92
N ARG A 201 28.24 -13.55 6.88
CA ARG A 201 28.06 -15.00 6.67
C ARG A 201 26.80 -15.52 7.36
N ALA A 202 26.42 -16.76 7.10
CA ALA A 202 25.29 -17.42 7.75
C ALA A 202 25.78 -18.49 8.72
N GLU A 203 25.26 -18.48 9.95
CA GLU A 203 25.31 -19.67 10.80
C GLU A 203 24.23 -20.64 10.33
N ILE A 204 24.61 -21.90 10.15
CA ILE A 204 23.78 -22.93 9.53
C ILE A 204 23.79 -24.24 10.34
N SER A 205 22.72 -25.01 10.18
CA SER A 205 22.63 -26.39 10.65
C SER A 205 22.44 -27.36 9.47
N PRO A 206 23.19 -28.48 9.39
CA PRO A 206 24.30 -28.85 10.26
C PRO A 206 25.58 -28.02 9.99
N PRO A 207 26.45 -27.82 10.99
CA PRO A 207 27.72 -27.11 10.82
C PRO A 207 28.72 -27.90 9.96
N GLY A 208 29.72 -27.22 9.43
CA GLY A 208 30.82 -27.83 8.66
C GLY A 208 30.56 -28.00 7.15
N GLN A 209 29.39 -27.62 6.64
CA GLN A 209 29.17 -27.54 5.19
C GLN A 209 29.94 -26.36 4.57
N PRO A 210 30.43 -26.46 3.32
CA PRO A 210 31.18 -25.38 2.65
C PRO A 210 30.44 -24.03 2.62
N ILE A 211 29.11 -24.06 2.56
CA ILE A 211 28.23 -22.89 2.53
C ILE A 211 28.29 -22.04 3.83
N ALA A 212 28.83 -22.56 4.94
CA ALA A 212 29.10 -21.76 6.15
C ALA A 212 30.15 -20.67 5.91
N ASN A 213 31.10 -20.90 5.01
CA ASN A 213 32.18 -19.96 4.69
C ASN A 213 31.81 -18.98 3.57
N TYR A 214 30.60 -19.09 2.99
CA TYR A 214 30.16 -18.21 1.91
C TYR A 214 29.76 -16.84 2.45
N GLU A 215 30.53 -15.84 2.03
CA GLU A 215 30.23 -14.44 2.30
C GLU A 215 29.26 -13.87 1.27
N PHE A 216 28.32 -13.04 1.72
CA PHE A 216 27.31 -12.42 0.86
C PHE A 216 27.06 -10.95 1.23
N ASP A 217 26.67 -10.18 0.21
CA ASP A 217 26.46 -8.74 0.27
C ASP A 217 24.95 -8.40 0.25
N VAL A 218 24.11 -9.40 -0.07
CA VAL A 218 22.65 -9.37 -0.06
C VAL A 218 22.08 -10.64 0.59
N LEU A 219 21.10 -10.48 1.48
CA LEU A 219 20.39 -11.57 2.17
C LEU A 219 18.87 -11.45 1.99
N ILE A 220 18.19 -12.54 1.59
CA ILE A 220 16.75 -12.56 1.32
C ILE A 220 16.05 -13.64 2.14
N GLY A 221 15.14 -13.23 3.03
CA GLY A 221 14.30 -14.13 3.81
C GLY A 221 13.00 -14.47 3.08
N SER A 222 12.88 -15.71 2.62
CA SER A 222 11.68 -16.28 1.98
C SER A 222 11.25 -17.61 2.63
N ASP A 223 11.51 -17.72 3.93
CA ASP A 223 11.30 -18.86 4.83
C ASP A 223 9.85 -19.01 5.37
N GLY A 224 9.00 -18.00 5.15
CA GLY A 224 7.55 -18.03 5.41
C GLY A 224 7.11 -17.35 6.71
N ARG A 225 5.97 -17.78 7.27
CA ARG A 225 5.31 -17.19 8.48
C ARG A 225 6.27 -16.94 9.64
N ARG A 226 7.17 -17.91 9.93
CA ARG A 226 8.19 -17.80 10.99
C ARG A 226 9.54 -17.43 10.38
N SER A 227 9.71 -16.16 10.04
CA SER A 227 10.96 -15.68 9.43
C SER A 227 12.08 -15.53 10.47
N THR A 228 13.26 -16.03 10.12
CA THR A 228 14.46 -16.15 10.95
C THR A 228 15.34 -14.89 10.95
N LEU A 229 14.91 -13.80 10.30
CA LEU A 229 15.71 -12.59 10.15
C LEU A 229 15.37 -11.49 11.17
N ASP A 230 16.35 -11.16 12.00
CA ASP A 230 16.27 -10.08 12.97
C ASP A 230 16.14 -8.68 12.35
N GLY A 231 15.34 -7.83 13.00
CA GLY A 231 15.14 -6.42 12.65
C GLY A 231 13.82 -6.11 11.94
N PHE A 232 13.08 -7.14 11.52
CA PHE A 232 11.78 -7.01 10.87
C PHE A 232 10.63 -7.20 11.88
N ARG A 233 10.08 -6.09 12.38
CA ARG A 233 8.90 -6.15 13.27
C ARG A 233 7.67 -6.63 12.50
N ARG A 234 6.80 -7.37 13.19
CA ARG A 234 5.53 -7.88 12.65
C ARG A 234 4.36 -7.02 13.08
N LYS A 235 3.47 -6.69 12.14
CA LYS A 235 2.12 -6.22 12.40
C LYS A 235 1.16 -7.40 12.32
N GLU A 236 0.44 -7.65 13.41
CA GLU A 236 -0.69 -8.58 13.45
C GLU A 236 -1.95 -7.85 13.01
N PHE A 237 -2.68 -8.44 12.06
CA PHE A 237 -4.02 -8.04 11.67
C PHE A 237 -4.98 -9.12 12.18
N ARG A 238 -5.58 -8.87 13.35
CA ARG A 238 -6.53 -9.79 13.98
C ARG A 238 -7.96 -9.49 13.51
N GLY A 239 -8.54 -10.43 12.78
CA GLY A 239 -9.92 -10.39 12.30
C GLY A 239 -10.92 -11.00 13.28
N LYS A 240 -12.09 -11.38 12.76
CA LYS A 240 -12.97 -12.35 13.44
C LYS A 240 -12.29 -13.72 13.46
N LEU A 241 -12.69 -14.59 14.39
CA LEU A 241 -12.25 -15.99 14.43
C LEU A 241 -12.57 -16.68 13.11
N ALA A 242 -11.53 -17.10 12.38
CA ALA A 242 -11.64 -17.75 11.09
C ALA A 242 -10.77 -19.01 11.09
N ILE A 243 -11.40 -20.18 10.97
CA ILE A 243 -10.73 -21.48 10.99
C ILE A 243 -10.80 -22.05 9.57
N ALA A 244 -9.65 -22.27 8.95
CA ALA A 244 -9.57 -22.86 7.63
C ALA A 244 -9.26 -24.35 7.70
N ILE A 245 -9.92 -25.14 6.87
CA ILE A 245 -9.61 -26.54 6.62
C ILE A 245 -9.15 -26.66 5.17
N THR A 246 -8.04 -27.35 4.93
CA THR A 246 -7.66 -27.81 3.58
C THR A 246 -7.66 -29.32 3.52
N ALA A 247 -8.22 -29.89 2.45
CA ALA A 247 -8.24 -31.32 2.18
C ALA A 247 -7.75 -31.61 0.76
N ASN A 248 -7.00 -32.68 0.59
CA ASN A 248 -6.60 -33.21 -0.72
C ASN A 248 -7.11 -34.64 -0.88
N PHE A 249 -7.89 -34.90 -1.92
CA PHE A 249 -8.33 -36.24 -2.31
C PHE A 249 -7.60 -36.72 -3.57
N VAL A 250 -7.53 -38.04 -3.77
CA VAL A 250 -6.84 -38.67 -4.92
C VAL A 250 -7.61 -38.39 -6.21
N ASN A 251 -6.99 -37.66 -7.14
CA ASN A 251 -7.51 -37.48 -8.50
C ASN A 251 -7.03 -38.62 -9.41
N ARG A 252 -7.93 -39.55 -9.76
CA ARG A 252 -7.63 -40.69 -10.66
C ARG A 252 -7.72 -40.33 -12.14
N ASN A 253 -8.05 -39.08 -12.47
CA ASN A 253 -8.14 -38.53 -13.83
C ASN A 253 -9.17 -39.28 -14.71
N THR A 254 -10.21 -39.87 -14.12
CA THR A 254 -11.30 -40.54 -14.85
C THR A 254 -12.19 -39.56 -15.59
N THR A 255 -12.98 -40.06 -16.54
CA THR A 255 -13.96 -39.25 -17.31
C THR A 255 -15.14 -38.74 -16.47
N ALA A 256 -15.39 -39.33 -15.29
CA ALA A 256 -16.36 -38.82 -14.33
C ALA A 256 -15.78 -37.62 -13.56
N GLU A 257 -14.63 -37.81 -12.90
CA GLU A 257 -13.89 -36.73 -12.21
C GLU A 257 -13.60 -35.54 -13.14
N ALA A 258 -13.28 -35.80 -14.42
CA ALA A 258 -13.03 -34.76 -15.42
C ALA A 258 -14.23 -33.83 -15.66
N LYS A 259 -15.47 -34.31 -15.50
CA LYS A 259 -16.71 -33.54 -15.75
C LYS A 259 -17.11 -32.60 -14.61
N VAL A 260 -16.77 -32.93 -13.36
CA VAL A 260 -17.17 -32.14 -12.17
C VAL A 260 -16.65 -30.70 -12.28
N GLU A 261 -17.50 -29.69 -12.14
CA GLU A 261 -17.06 -28.29 -12.27
C GLU A 261 -16.25 -27.81 -11.05
N GLU A 262 -15.33 -26.87 -11.25
CA GLU A 262 -14.50 -26.27 -10.19
C GLU A 262 -15.26 -25.16 -9.44
N ILE A 263 -15.00 -25.00 -8.14
CA ILE A 263 -15.68 -24.01 -7.29
C ILE A 263 -14.74 -22.82 -7.08
N SER A 264 -14.76 -21.86 -8.01
CA SER A 264 -13.89 -20.68 -7.99
C SER A 264 -14.31 -19.63 -6.96
N GLY A 265 -14.12 -19.92 -5.67
CA GLY A 265 -14.23 -18.93 -4.59
C GLY A 265 -15.67 -18.58 -4.20
N VAL A 266 -16.55 -19.58 -4.06
CA VAL A 266 -17.96 -19.37 -3.68
C VAL A 266 -18.04 -19.06 -2.19
N ALA A 267 -17.93 -17.77 -1.85
CA ALA A 267 -18.21 -17.29 -0.50
C ALA A 267 -19.72 -17.19 -0.23
N PHE A 268 -20.10 -17.32 1.05
CA PHE A 268 -21.47 -17.24 1.55
C PHE A 268 -22.26 -16.06 0.97
N ILE A 269 -21.61 -14.92 0.79
CA ILE A 269 -22.19 -13.66 0.27
C ILE A 269 -22.87 -13.85 -1.10
N PHE A 270 -22.40 -14.77 -1.95
CA PHE A 270 -22.91 -14.95 -3.33
C PHE A 270 -23.90 -16.09 -3.49
N ASN A 271 -23.78 -17.14 -2.67
CA ASN A 271 -24.63 -18.33 -2.76
C ASN A 271 -25.10 -18.77 -1.36
N GLN A 272 -25.77 -17.86 -0.65
CA GLN A 272 -26.33 -18.12 0.69
C GLN A 272 -27.20 -19.37 0.71
N LYS A 273 -27.95 -19.62 -0.37
CA LYS A 273 -28.80 -20.80 -0.53
C LYS A 273 -28.01 -22.10 -0.36
N PHE A 274 -26.94 -22.31 -1.13
CA PHE A 274 -26.07 -23.49 -1.03
C PHE A 274 -25.51 -23.73 0.39
N PHE A 275 -25.14 -22.68 1.10
CA PHE A 275 -24.61 -22.82 2.47
C PHE A 275 -25.68 -23.07 3.54
N LEU A 276 -26.92 -22.63 3.30
CA LEU A 276 -28.06 -22.98 4.14
C LEU A 276 -28.47 -24.44 3.89
N GLU A 277 -28.56 -24.88 2.63
CA GLU A 277 -28.83 -26.27 2.27
C GLU A 277 -27.73 -27.22 2.80
N LEU A 278 -26.44 -26.87 2.66
CA LEU A 278 -25.32 -27.60 3.27
C LEU A 278 -25.54 -27.76 4.78
N LYS A 279 -25.91 -26.67 5.48
CA LYS A 279 -26.11 -26.70 6.92
C LYS A 279 -27.33 -27.51 7.34
N GLU A 280 -28.41 -27.45 6.57
CA GLU A 280 -29.66 -28.17 6.85
C GLU A 280 -29.53 -29.68 6.58
N GLU A 281 -28.83 -30.09 5.52
CA GLU A 281 -28.60 -31.51 5.21
C GLU A 281 -27.47 -32.14 6.04
N THR A 282 -26.35 -31.44 6.23
CA THR A 282 -25.12 -32.01 6.83
C THR A 282 -24.79 -31.49 8.23
N GLY A 283 -25.36 -30.37 8.67
CA GLY A 283 -24.94 -29.67 9.90
C GLY A 283 -23.62 -28.88 9.78
N ILE A 284 -23.02 -28.82 8.59
CA ILE A 284 -21.75 -28.12 8.33
C ILE A 284 -22.03 -26.64 8.02
N ASP A 285 -21.47 -25.73 8.82
CA ASP A 285 -21.67 -24.28 8.66
C ASP A 285 -20.36 -23.57 8.23
N LEU A 286 -20.28 -23.25 6.94
CA LEU A 286 -19.12 -22.63 6.29
C LEU A 286 -19.37 -21.18 5.89
N GLU A 287 -18.30 -20.38 5.79
CA GLU A 287 -18.33 -19.02 5.23
C GLU A 287 -17.87 -18.97 3.76
N ASN A 288 -17.11 -19.97 3.31
CA ASN A 288 -16.56 -20.09 1.95
C ASN A 288 -16.13 -21.54 1.70
N ILE A 289 -16.25 -22.00 0.45
CA ILE A 289 -15.65 -23.24 -0.04
C ILE A 289 -15.07 -23.02 -1.44
N VAL A 290 -13.89 -23.58 -1.68
CA VAL A 290 -13.14 -23.51 -2.94
C VAL A 290 -12.70 -24.93 -3.31
N TYR A 291 -12.85 -25.29 -4.58
CA TYR A 291 -12.45 -26.60 -5.13
C TYR A 291 -11.64 -26.40 -6.41
N TYR A 292 -10.44 -26.98 -6.45
CA TYR A 292 -9.55 -27.01 -7.61
C TYR A 292 -9.14 -28.45 -7.95
N LYS A 293 -9.05 -28.75 -9.25
CA LYS A 293 -8.75 -30.08 -9.82
C LYS A 293 -7.37 -30.11 -10.46
N ASP A 294 -6.32 -30.16 -9.64
CA ASP A 294 -4.93 -30.35 -10.08
C ASP A 294 -4.54 -31.84 -9.98
N ASN A 295 -3.39 -32.18 -9.40
CA ASN A 295 -2.96 -33.56 -9.19
C ASN A 295 -3.71 -34.24 -8.03
N THR A 296 -4.41 -33.44 -7.22
CA THR A 296 -5.39 -33.84 -6.20
C THR A 296 -6.68 -33.08 -6.46
N HIS A 297 -7.81 -33.62 -5.98
CA HIS A 297 -9.01 -32.81 -5.78
C HIS A 297 -8.80 -32.02 -4.50
N TYR A 298 -8.44 -30.75 -4.64
CA TYR A 298 -8.08 -29.88 -3.53
C TYR A 298 -9.26 -29.02 -3.10
N PHE A 299 -9.57 -29.06 -1.82
CA PHE A 299 -10.58 -28.22 -1.20
C PHE A 299 -9.93 -27.30 -0.16
N VAL A 300 -10.35 -26.05 -0.12
CA VAL A 300 -10.15 -25.15 1.02
C VAL A 300 -11.47 -24.52 1.42
N MET A 301 -11.80 -24.61 2.70
CA MET A 301 -13.05 -24.14 3.29
C MET A 301 -12.77 -23.37 4.58
N THR A 302 -13.60 -22.38 4.89
CA THR A 302 -13.54 -21.65 6.16
C THR A 302 -14.77 -21.97 7.00
N ALA A 303 -14.57 -22.71 8.08
CA ALA A 303 -15.61 -23.25 8.94
C ALA A 303 -15.84 -22.38 10.19
N LYS A 304 -17.09 -22.29 10.63
CA LYS A 304 -17.44 -21.57 11.86
C LYS A 304 -17.16 -22.45 13.08
N LYS A 305 -16.57 -21.87 14.13
CA LYS A 305 -16.20 -22.59 15.38
C LYS A 305 -17.34 -23.46 15.93
N GLN A 306 -18.57 -22.94 15.93
CA GLN A 306 -19.72 -23.67 16.48
C GLN A 306 -19.96 -24.99 15.74
N SER A 307 -20.00 -24.99 14.39
CA SER A 307 -20.19 -26.22 13.61
C SER A 307 -19.06 -27.25 13.82
N LEU A 308 -17.84 -26.80 14.10
CA LEU A 308 -16.72 -27.69 14.44
C LEU A 308 -16.85 -28.30 15.85
N LEU A 309 -17.46 -27.60 16.80
CA LEU A 309 -17.83 -28.13 18.11
C LEU A 309 -19.04 -29.08 18.00
N ASP A 310 -20.08 -28.68 17.27
CA ASP A 310 -21.32 -29.45 17.06
C ASP A 310 -21.05 -30.80 16.36
N LYS A 311 -20.09 -30.84 15.42
CA LYS A 311 -19.61 -32.06 14.75
C LYS A 311 -18.52 -32.82 15.53
N GLY A 312 -18.12 -32.35 16.72
CA GLY A 312 -17.08 -32.99 17.54
C GLY A 312 -15.68 -32.99 16.94
N VAL A 313 -15.41 -32.10 15.97
CA VAL A 313 -14.08 -31.88 15.36
C VAL A 313 -13.16 -31.18 16.36
N ILE A 314 -13.70 -30.20 17.09
CA ILE A 314 -13.04 -29.55 18.23
C ILE A 314 -13.66 -30.13 19.50
N ILE A 315 -12.82 -30.60 20.43
CA ILE A 315 -13.27 -31.31 21.64
C ILE A 315 -13.71 -30.32 22.73
N HIS A 316 -12.93 -29.28 22.99
CA HIS A 316 -13.22 -28.24 23.99
C HIS A 316 -13.15 -26.84 23.39
N ASP A 317 -14.02 -25.94 23.86
CA ASP A 317 -14.04 -24.54 23.44
C ASP A 317 -13.03 -23.70 24.25
N TYR A 318 -11.84 -23.50 23.68
CA TYR A 318 -10.81 -22.62 24.25
C TYR A 318 -10.85 -21.20 23.65
N ILE A 319 -10.63 -20.21 24.51
CA ILE A 319 -10.55 -18.78 24.14
C ILE A 319 -9.29 -18.48 23.31
N GLU A 320 -8.18 -19.15 23.61
CA GLU A 320 -6.90 -19.03 22.89
C GLU A 320 -6.94 -19.86 21.61
N THR A 321 -6.79 -19.23 20.43
CA THR A 321 -6.89 -19.94 19.14
C THR A 321 -5.81 -21.00 18.94
N GLU A 322 -4.62 -20.79 19.51
CA GLU A 322 -3.52 -21.77 19.51
C GLU A 322 -3.87 -23.04 20.31
N ARG A 323 -4.64 -22.94 21.40
CA ARG A 323 -5.14 -24.11 22.16
C ARG A 323 -6.36 -24.73 21.51
N LEU A 324 -7.28 -23.90 21.00
CA LEU A 324 -8.48 -24.33 20.29
C LEU A 324 -8.15 -25.25 19.11
N LEU A 325 -7.06 -24.93 18.39
CA LEU A 325 -6.56 -25.66 17.22
C LEU A 325 -5.33 -26.54 17.54
N HIS A 326 -5.04 -26.80 18.81
CA HIS A 326 -3.97 -27.73 19.19
C HIS A 326 -4.34 -29.17 18.84
N THR A 327 -3.36 -30.01 18.52
CA THR A 327 -3.59 -31.41 18.12
C THR A 327 -4.40 -32.20 19.15
N ASP A 328 -4.15 -31.96 20.44
CA ASP A 328 -4.83 -32.65 21.54
C ASP A 328 -6.31 -32.25 21.70
N ASN A 329 -6.73 -31.16 21.04
CA ASN A 329 -8.10 -30.65 21.06
C ASN A 329 -8.84 -30.87 19.73
N VAL A 330 -8.19 -31.44 18.72
CA VAL A 330 -8.75 -31.71 17.40
C VAL A 330 -8.93 -33.22 17.21
N ASN A 331 -10.18 -33.66 17.09
CA ASN A 331 -10.50 -35.04 16.75
C ASN A 331 -10.25 -35.26 15.24
N GLN A 332 -9.16 -35.96 14.92
CA GLN A 332 -8.73 -36.21 13.55
C GLN A 332 -9.74 -37.05 12.75
N GLU A 333 -10.46 -37.99 13.37
CA GLU A 333 -11.47 -38.79 12.67
C GLU A 333 -12.71 -37.96 12.31
N ALA A 334 -13.15 -37.12 13.26
CA ALA A 334 -14.23 -36.16 12.99
C ALA A 334 -13.83 -35.13 11.92
N LEU A 335 -12.58 -34.62 11.95
CA LEU A 335 -12.04 -33.74 10.90
C LEU A 335 -12.08 -34.40 9.52
N LEU A 336 -11.70 -35.68 9.43
CA LEU A 336 -11.74 -36.46 8.19
C LEU A 336 -13.17 -36.71 7.69
N SER A 337 -14.15 -36.86 8.58
CA SER A 337 -15.56 -36.94 8.21
C SER A 337 -16.06 -35.59 7.70
N TYR A 338 -15.87 -34.52 8.49
CA TYR A 338 -16.30 -33.15 8.19
C TYR A 338 -15.80 -32.66 6.83
N ALA A 339 -14.49 -32.82 6.57
CA ALA A 339 -13.88 -32.37 5.33
C ALA A 339 -14.27 -33.21 4.10
N ARG A 340 -14.61 -34.49 4.29
CA ARG A 340 -15.16 -35.35 3.21
C ARG A 340 -16.59 -34.95 2.88
N GLU A 341 -17.44 -34.87 3.89
CA GLU A 341 -18.87 -34.55 3.79
C GLU A 341 -19.10 -33.17 3.13
N ALA A 342 -18.32 -32.16 3.51
CA ALA A 342 -18.34 -30.84 2.86
C ALA A 342 -17.86 -30.85 1.39
N ALA A 343 -16.91 -31.73 1.04
CA ALA A 343 -16.39 -31.86 -0.33
C ALA A 343 -17.37 -32.62 -1.25
N ASP A 344 -18.07 -33.62 -0.71
CA ASP A 344 -19.05 -34.43 -1.43
C ASP A 344 -20.29 -33.58 -1.78
N PHE A 345 -20.90 -32.94 -0.77
CA PHE A 345 -21.97 -31.98 -0.98
C PHE A 345 -21.53 -30.83 -1.90
N GLY A 346 -20.33 -30.28 -1.68
CA GLY A 346 -19.77 -29.20 -2.50
C GLY A 346 -19.66 -29.54 -3.99
N THR A 347 -19.45 -30.81 -4.33
CA THR A 347 -19.41 -31.30 -5.73
C THR A 347 -20.71 -31.95 -6.20
N ASN A 348 -21.81 -31.76 -5.46
CA ASN A 348 -23.13 -32.36 -5.73
C ASN A 348 -23.06 -33.89 -5.87
N TYR A 349 -22.21 -34.55 -5.07
CA TYR A 349 -21.99 -36.00 -5.07
C TYR A 349 -21.51 -36.57 -6.43
N GLN A 350 -20.87 -35.74 -7.27
CA GLN A 350 -20.40 -36.14 -8.62
C GLN A 350 -19.00 -36.78 -8.63
N LEU A 351 -18.23 -36.66 -7.54
CA LEU A 351 -16.91 -37.30 -7.42
C LEU A 351 -17.08 -38.79 -7.04
N PRO A 352 -16.60 -39.76 -7.85
CA PRO A 352 -16.89 -41.19 -7.61
C PRO A 352 -16.32 -41.79 -6.31
N SER A 353 -15.37 -41.11 -5.67
CA SER A 353 -14.63 -41.60 -4.51
C SER A 353 -13.85 -40.46 -3.85
N LEU A 354 -14.05 -40.22 -2.56
CA LEU A 354 -13.29 -39.23 -1.77
C LEU A 354 -12.26 -39.91 -0.86
N ASP A 355 -11.30 -40.59 -1.50
CA ASP A 355 -10.12 -41.14 -0.85
C ASP A 355 -9.10 -40.02 -0.60
N TYR A 356 -8.60 -39.91 0.62
CA TYR A 356 -7.57 -38.90 0.94
C TYR A 356 -6.25 -39.18 0.22
N ALA A 357 -5.65 -38.12 -0.32
CA ALA A 357 -4.25 -38.13 -0.69
C ALA A 357 -3.37 -38.29 0.57
N ILE A 358 -2.11 -38.68 0.39
CA ILE A 358 -1.19 -38.95 1.48
C ILE A 358 -0.19 -37.80 1.62
N ASN A 359 -0.05 -37.28 2.84
CA ASN A 359 0.90 -36.22 3.19
C ASN A 359 2.31 -36.78 3.50
N HIS A 360 3.28 -35.92 3.81
CA HIS A 360 4.68 -36.34 4.09
C HIS A 360 4.89 -37.07 5.42
N TYR A 361 3.86 -37.20 6.26
CA TYR A 361 3.87 -38.05 7.47
C TYR A 361 3.18 -39.40 7.23
N SER A 362 2.90 -39.74 5.96
CA SER A 362 2.13 -40.95 5.57
C SER A 362 0.70 -40.98 6.12
N GLN A 363 0.13 -39.83 6.45
CA GLN A 363 -1.23 -39.66 6.95
C GLN A 363 -2.16 -39.08 5.87
N PRO A 364 -3.49 -39.21 6.03
CA PRO A 364 -4.47 -38.48 5.23
C PRO A 364 -4.21 -36.97 5.17
N ASP A 365 -4.24 -36.40 3.97
CA ASP A 365 -3.86 -35.01 3.70
C ASP A 365 -5.03 -34.04 3.95
N VAL A 366 -5.39 -33.90 5.24
CA VAL A 366 -6.28 -32.87 5.78
C VAL A 366 -5.55 -32.07 6.88
N ALA A 367 -5.78 -30.76 6.96
CA ALA A 367 -5.17 -29.89 7.97
C ALA A 367 -6.04 -28.68 8.31
N MET A 368 -5.96 -28.24 9.57
CA MET A 368 -6.61 -27.02 10.10
C MET A 368 -5.60 -25.87 10.25
N PHE A 369 -6.04 -24.63 10.03
CA PHE A 369 -5.21 -23.42 10.11
C PHE A 369 -5.97 -22.24 10.73
N ASP A 370 -5.27 -21.42 11.51
CA ASP A 370 -5.79 -20.15 12.03
C ASP A 370 -5.65 -19.03 10.99
N PHE A 371 -6.78 -18.51 10.50
CA PHE A 371 -6.86 -17.29 9.68
C PHE A 371 -7.31 -16.05 10.48
N THR A 372 -7.54 -16.19 11.79
CA THR A 372 -7.88 -15.07 12.68
C THR A 372 -6.79 -14.01 12.70
N CYS A 373 -5.53 -14.44 12.64
CA CYS A 373 -4.35 -13.56 12.70
C CYS A 373 -3.55 -13.68 11.40
N MET A 374 -3.47 -12.59 10.64
CA MET A 374 -2.58 -12.46 9.48
C MET A 374 -1.42 -11.52 9.83
N TYR A 375 -0.19 -11.90 9.48
CA TYR A 375 1.00 -11.09 9.74
C TYR A 375 1.54 -10.40 8.48
N ALA A 376 2.02 -9.17 8.65
CA ALA A 376 2.88 -8.50 7.67
C ALA A 376 4.12 -7.92 8.36
N SER A 377 5.21 -7.77 7.62
CA SER A 377 6.36 -7.00 8.10
C SER A 377 6.04 -5.51 8.17
N GLU A 378 6.67 -4.76 9.08
CA GLU A 378 6.56 -3.29 9.08
C GLU A 378 7.28 -2.64 7.88
N ASN A 379 8.33 -3.30 7.40
CA ASN A 379 9.24 -2.86 6.36
C ASN A 379 9.61 -4.06 5.46
N ALA A 380 9.82 -3.83 4.17
CA ALA A 380 10.23 -4.86 3.23
C ALA A 380 11.75 -5.08 3.18
N ALA A 381 12.54 -4.07 3.53
CA ALA A 381 14.00 -4.16 3.57
C ALA A 381 14.62 -3.41 4.76
N LEU A 382 15.87 -3.73 5.07
CA LEU A 382 16.76 -2.99 5.96
C LEU A 382 18.21 -3.15 5.48
N ILE A 383 19.11 -2.29 5.94
CA ILE A 383 20.55 -2.37 5.64
C ILE A 383 21.32 -2.37 6.96
N ARG A 384 22.26 -3.30 7.10
CA ARG A 384 23.21 -3.37 8.22
C ARG A 384 24.59 -2.92 7.77
N GLN A 385 25.33 -2.23 8.63
CA GLN A 385 26.74 -1.91 8.42
C GLN A 385 27.54 -2.18 9.70
N LYS A 386 28.62 -2.95 9.57
CA LYS A 386 29.58 -3.19 10.64
C LYS A 386 30.98 -3.37 10.04
N SER A 387 31.99 -2.81 10.69
CA SER A 387 33.41 -2.95 10.29
C SER A 387 33.62 -2.58 8.81
N GLY A 388 33.06 -1.44 8.40
CA GLY A 388 33.00 -0.96 7.01
C GLY A 388 32.01 -1.67 6.10
N ARG A 389 31.78 -2.99 6.27
CA ARG A 389 31.02 -3.85 5.34
C ARG A 389 29.51 -3.68 5.50
N GLN A 390 28.83 -3.40 4.39
CA GLN A 390 27.37 -3.28 4.32
C GLN A 390 26.71 -4.60 3.89
N LEU A 391 25.49 -4.84 4.38
CA LEU A 391 24.62 -5.94 3.99
C LEU A 391 23.20 -5.42 3.72
N LEU A 392 22.68 -5.68 2.53
CA LEU A 392 21.28 -5.42 2.19
C LEU A 392 20.42 -6.64 2.57
N VAL A 393 19.39 -6.44 3.39
CA VAL A 393 18.50 -7.52 3.86
C VAL A 393 17.06 -7.25 3.42
N ALA A 394 16.37 -8.26 2.87
CA ALA A 394 15.01 -8.13 2.35
C ALA A 394 14.11 -9.33 2.70
N LEU A 395 12.79 -9.11 2.71
CA LEU A 395 11.78 -10.17 2.87
C LEU A 395 10.92 -10.33 1.61
N VAL A 396 10.59 -11.57 1.23
CA VAL A 396 9.82 -11.89 0.02
C VAL A 396 8.86 -13.08 0.21
N GLY A 397 7.60 -12.90 -0.17
CA GLY A 397 6.55 -13.92 -0.07
C GLY A 397 5.80 -13.83 1.27
N ASP A 398 5.38 -14.97 1.82
CA ASP A 398 4.63 -15.05 3.08
C ASP A 398 5.45 -14.48 4.26
N SER A 399 6.79 -14.50 4.18
CA SER A 399 7.68 -13.82 5.14
C SER A 399 7.60 -12.29 5.07
N LEU A 400 7.07 -11.69 4.00
CA LEU A 400 6.82 -10.26 3.88
C LEU A 400 5.37 -9.88 4.23
N LEU A 401 4.41 -10.64 3.70
CA LEU A 401 2.98 -10.40 3.81
C LEU A 401 2.23 -11.73 3.68
N GLU A 402 1.55 -12.17 4.73
CA GLU A 402 0.77 -13.40 4.70
C GLU A 402 -0.46 -13.27 3.78
N PRO A 403 -0.70 -14.25 2.90
CA PRO A 403 -1.87 -14.25 2.03
C PRO A 403 -3.07 -14.94 2.67
N PHE A 404 -4.25 -14.33 2.55
CA PHE A 404 -5.51 -15.01 2.76
C PHE A 404 -5.79 -15.95 1.56
N TRP A 405 -5.67 -17.27 1.77
CA TRP A 405 -5.64 -18.25 0.67
C TRP A 405 -6.90 -18.26 -0.22
N PRO A 406 -8.15 -18.11 0.31
CA PRO A 406 -9.35 -18.09 -0.52
C PRO A 406 -9.47 -16.91 -1.49
N MET A 407 -8.61 -15.88 -1.36
CA MET A 407 -8.50 -14.78 -2.36
C MET A 407 -7.37 -15.02 -3.38
N GLY A 408 -6.65 -16.14 -3.32
CA GLY A 408 -5.61 -16.50 -4.30
C GLY A 408 -4.42 -15.53 -4.40
N THR A 409 -4.19 -14.70 -3.37
CA THR A 409 -3.24 -13.56 -3.44
C THR A 409 -1.77 -13.95 -3.30
N GLY A 410 -1.46 -15.12 -2.73
CA GLY A 410 -0.09 -15.48 -2.28
C GLY A 410 0.96 -15.49 -3.38
N CYS A 411 0.79 -16.33 -4.40
CA CYS A 411 1.75 -16.42 -5.51
C CYS A 411 1.91 -15.07 -6.22
N ALA A 412 0.81 -14.34 -6.40
CA ALA A 412 0.79 -13.06 -7.08
C ALA A 412 1.52 -11.94 -6.30
N ARG A 413 1.30 -11.82 -4.99
CA ARG A 413 1.98 -10.82 -4.16
C ARG A 413 3.44 -11.21 -3.88
N GLY A 414 3.72 -12.49 -3.70
CA GLY A 414 5.09 -13.00 -3.55
C GLY A 414 5.96 -12.76 -4.80
N PHE A 415 5.41 -12.95 -6.00
CA PHE A 415 6.14 -12.70 -7.26
C PHE A 415 6.35 -11.20 -7.52
N LEU A 416 5.36 -10.34 -7.19
CA LEU A 416 5.56 -8.88 -7.23
C LEU A 416 6.69 -8.44 -6.28
N ALA A 417 6.69 -8.93 -5.04
CA ALA A 417 7.75 -8.65 -4.08
C ALA A 417 9.13 -9.18 -4.50
N ALA A 418 9.20 -10.30 -5.25
CA ALA A 418 10.42 -10.81 -5.85
C ALA A 418 10.98 -9.83 -6.90
N PHE A 419 10.12 -9.30 -7.78
CA PHE A 419 10.53 -8.28 -8.77
C PHE A 419 10.98 -6.98 -8.12
N ASP A 420 10.29 -6.51 -7.08
CA ASP A 420 10.67 -5.29 -6.34
C ASP A 420 12.03 -5.46 -5.64
N THR A 421 12.31 -6.67 -5.15
CA THR A 421 13.57 -6.99 -4.47
C THR A 421 14.71 -7.12 -5.48
N ALA A 422 14.46 -7.71 -6.67
CA ALA A 422 15.42 -7.71 -7.76
C ALA A 422 15.71 -6.28 -8.29
N TRP A 423 14.70 -5.41 -8.38
CA TRP A 423 14.89 -4.00 -8.70
C TRP A 423 15.74 -3.27 -7.65
N MET A 424 15.50 -3.56 -6.37
CA MET A 424 16.30 -3.02 -5.27
C MET A 424 17.77 -3.48 -5.34
N VAL A 425 18.04 -4.76 -5.58
CA VAL A 425 19.42 -5.27 -5.74
C VAL A 425 20.11 -4.71 -6.99
N LYS A 426 19.36 -4.51 -8.08
CA LYS A 426 19.84 -3.76 -9.26
C LYS A 426 20.22 -2.32 -8.91
N GLY A 427 19.48 -1.67 -8.02
CA GLY A 427 19.80 -0.33 -7.51
C GLY A 427 21.03 -0.30 -6.59
N TRP A 428 21.16 -1.30 -5.71
CA TRP A 428 22.30 -1.52 -4.83
C TRP A 428 23.60 -1.67 -5.62
N ALA A 429 23.61 -2.58 -6.61
CA ALA A 429 24.75 -2.80 -7.52
C ALA A 429 25.13 -1.58 -8.38
N GLN A 430 24.29 -0.54 -8.42
CA GLN A 430 24.55 0.72 -9.13
C GLN A 430 24.97 1.84 -8.20
N GLY A 431 25.22 1.57 -6.92
CA GLY A 431 25.67 2.55 -5.95
C GLY A 431 24.61 3.58 -5.54
N LYS A 432 23.31 3.26 -5.67
CA LYS A 432 22.24 4.12 -5.10
C LYS A 432 22.47 4.30 -3.60
N ALA A 433 22.27 5.52 -3.09
CA ALA A 433 22.47 5.81 -1.68
C ALA A 433 21.54 4.94 -0.79
N PRO A 434 22.03 4.32 0.30
CA PRO A 434 21.27 3.36 1.10
C PRO A 434 19.87 3.84 1.54
N LEU A 435 19.75 5.09 1.99
CA LEU A 435 18.47 5.66 2.43
C LEU A 435 17.51 5.98 1.28
N GLU A 436 18.02 6.28 0.08
CA GLU A 436 17.20 6.47 -1.11
C GLU A 436 16.66 5.13 -1.59
N LEU A 437 17.51 4.10 -1.64
CA LEU A 437 17.15 2.74 -2.01
C LEU A 437 16.07 2.15 -1.08
N LEU A 438 16.23 2.32 0.23
CA LEU A 438 15.22 1.94 1.22
C LEU A 438 13.92 2.73 1.01
N SER A 439 13.99 4.04 0.74
CA SER A 439 12.79 4.85 0.50
C SER A 439 12.03 4.47 -0.79
N GLU A 440 12.74 4.06 -1.83
CA GLU A 440 12.15 3.49 -3.06
C GLU A 440 11.46 2.15 -2.76
N ARG A 441 12.16 1.23 -2.07
CA ARG A 441 11.61 -0.10 -1.74
C ARG A 441 10.35 -0.04 -0.88
N GLU A 442 10.36 0.81 0.15
CA GLU A 442 9.21 1.00 1.05
C GLU A 442 8.07 1.78 0.39
N SER A 443 8.37 2.68 -0.57
CA SER A 443 7.34 3.34 -1.39
C SER A 443 6.57 2.33 -2.24
N ILE A 444 7.27 1.33 -2.81
CA ILE A 444 6.64 0.26 -3.59
C ILE A 444 5.90 -0.72 -2.66
N TYR A 445 6.48 -1.08 -1.50
CA TYR A 445 5.89 -2.04 -0.57
C TYR A 445 4.48 -1.64 -0.10
N ARG A 446 4.25 -0.35 0.14
CA ARG A 446 2.92 0.19 0.52
C ARG A 446 1.79 -0.16 -0.45
N LEU A 447 2.09 -0.40 -1.73
CA LEU A 447 1.10 -0.80 -2.73
C LEU A 447 0.71 -2.28 -2.60
N LEU A 448 1.64 -3.13 -2.13
CA LEU A 448 1.52 -4.59 -2.20
C LEU A 448 0.26 -5.16 -1.52
N PRO A 449 -0.15 -4.74 -0.30
CA PRO A 449 -1.36 -5.24 0.34
C PRO A 449 -2.66 -4.85 -0.38
N GLN A 450 -2.62 -3.82 -1.22
CA GLN A 450 -3.78 -3.29 -1.96
C GLN A 450 -3.87 -3.87 -3.39
N THR A 451 -2.86 -4.60 -3.85
CA THR A 451 -2.86 -5.20 -5.20
C THR A 451 -4.01 -6.20 -5.38
N THR A 452 -4.69 -6.12 -6.52
CA THR A 452 -5.63 -7.13 -7.03
C THR A 452 -5.26 -7.45 -8.48
N ALA A 453 -5.94 -8.41 -9.11
CA ALA A 453 -5.73 -8.67 -10.53
C ALA A 453 -6.15 -7.46 -11.40
N GLU A 454 -7.07 -6.61 -10.92
CA GLU A 454 -7.71 -5.47 -11.60
C GLU A 454 -6.81 -4.23 -11.63
N ASN A 455 -6.18 -3.89 -10.51
CA ASN A 455 -5.49 -2.60 -10.32
C ASN A 455 -4.00 -2.61 -10.70
N ILE A 456 -3.45 -3.77 -11.07
CA ILE A 456 -2.13 -3.87 -11.70
C ILE A 456 -2.22 -3.69 -13.22
N THR A 457 -1.11 -3.28 -13.86
CA THR A 457 -1.03 -3.07 -15.30
C THR A 457 -1.45 -4.33 -16.07
N LYS A 458 -2.34 -4.20 -17.06
CA LYS A 458 -2.88 -5.37 -17.81
C LYS A 458 -1.98 -5.86 -18.97
N ASN A 459 -0.95 -5.10 -19.34
CA ASN A 459 -0.04 -5.46 -20.43
C ASN A 459 1.08 -6.39 -19.94
N PHE A 460 0.78 -7.68 -19.79
CA PHE A 460 1.70 -8.66 -19.21
C PHE A 460 2.93 -8.98 -20.07
N ASP A 461 2.97 -8.57 -21.34
CA ASP A 461 4.17 -8.65 -22.20
C ASP A 461 5.22 -7.58 -21.86
N GLN A 462 4.81 -6.48 -21.21
CA GLN A 462 5.70 -5.41 -20.79
C GLN A 462 6.16 -5.54 -19.33
N TYR A 463 5.78 -6.61 -18.63
CA TYR A 463 6.17 -6.84 -17.23
C TYR A 463 7.67 -7.12 -17.09
N THR A 464 8.32 -6.37 -16.21
CA THR A 464 9.75 -6.49 -15.91
C THR A 464 9.99 -6.25 -14.42
N ILE A 465 11.26 -6.35 -13.97
CA ILE A 465 11.62 -5.94 -12.62
C ILE A 465 11.33 -4.45 -12.34
N ASP A 466 11.30 -3.58 -13.37
CA ASP A 466 10.93 -2.17 -13.23
C ASP A 466 9.49 -2.04 -12.69
N PRO A 467 9.28 -1.49 -11.48
CA PRO A 467 7.96 -1.39 -10.86
C PRO A 467 7.01 -0.49 -11.66
N ALA A 468 7.49 0.46 -12.46
CA ALA A 468 6.63 1.29 -13.31
C ALA A 468 5.94 0.49 -14.43
N THR A 469 6.46 -0.69 -14.79
CA THR A 469 5.79 -1.60 -15.74
C THR A 469 4.61 -2.36 -15.12
N ARG A 470 4.54 -2.43 -13.79
CA ARG A 470 3.62 -3.30 -13.03
C ARG A 470 2.55 -2.50 -12.27
N TYR A 471 2.94 -1.36 -11.69
CA TYR A 471 2.07 -0.50 -10.88
C TYR A 471 1.67 0.77 -11.63
N PRO A 472 0.40 0.95 -12.01
CA PRO A 472 -0.07 2.21 -12.59
C PRO A 472 0.02 3.34 -11.55
N ASN A 473 0.35 4.56 -12.01
CA ASN A 473 0.48 5.76 -11.17
C ASN A 473 1.47 5.62 -9.99
N LEU A 474 2.52 4.80 -10.15
CA LEU A 474 3.55 4.59 -9.13
C LEU A 474 4.20 5.89 -8.65
N ASN A 475 4.09 6.17 -7.35
CA ASN A 475 4.90 7.19 -6.68
C ASN A 475 6.02 6.54 -5.86
N SER A 476 7.18 6.37 -6.49
CA SER A 476 8.41 5.83 -5.89
C SER A 476 9.06 6.74 -4.82
N SER A 477 8.50 7.93 -4.57
CA SER A 477 8.98 8.91 -3.57
C SER A 477 7.96 9.21 -2.46
N CYS A 478 6.92 8.37 -2.30
CA CYS A 478 5.91 8.56 -1.25
C CYS A 478 6.44 8.27 0.16
N VAL A 479 7.57 7.58 0.27
CA VAL A 479 8.46 7.54 1.44
C VAL A 479 9.65 8.47 1.17
N ARG A 480 10.05 9.26 2.16
CA ARG A 480 11.26 10.10 2.08
C ARG A 480 12.46 9.44 2.77
N PRO A 481 13.71 9.62 2.31
CA PRO A 481 14.92 9.05 2.92
C PRO A 481 15.07 9.30 4.43
N GLN A 482 14.53 10.40 4.96
CA GLN A 482 14.55 10.68 6.41
C GLN A 482 13.68 9.72 7.22
N GLN A 483 12.59 9.19 6.65
CA GLN A 483 11.64 8.31 7.33
C GLN A 483 12.21 6.89 7.53
N VAL A 484 13.04 6.42 6.59
CA VAL A 484 13.66 5.08 6.61
C VAL A 484 15.01 5.01 7.31
N ARG A 485 15.48 6.11 7.95
CA ARG A 485 16.75 6.11 8.70
C ARG A 485 16.83 5.05 9.80
N HIS A 486 15.70 4.65 10.37
CA HIS A 486 15.62 3.59 11.37
C HIS A 486 15.80 2.16 10.81
N LEU A 487 15.84 2.01 9.48
CA LEU A 487 16.10 0.77 8.75
C LEU A 487 17.57 0.67 8.29
N TYR A 488 18.41 1.66 8.62
CA TYR A 488 19.85 1.65 8.40
C TYR A 488 20.55 1.49 9.75
N ILE A 489 21.19 0.33 9.97
CA ILE A 489 21.66 -0.13 11.29
C ILE A 489 23.20 -0.16 11.31
N ASN A 490 23.81 0.78 12.01
CA ASN A 490 25.27 0.79 12.26
C ASN A 490 25.61 0.03 13.55
N GLY A 491 26.56 -0.90 13.47
CA GLY A 491 27.04 -1.70 14.61
C GLY A 491 27.88 -0.95 15.67
N GLU A 492 28.12 0.35 15.49
CA GLU A 492 29.02 1.17 16.34
C GLU A 492 28.41 1.57 17.70
N GLN A 493 27.18 1.13 18.02
CA GLN A 493 26.51 1.44 19.29
C GLN A 493 26.25 0.18 20.15
N THR A 494 27.31 -0.50 20.61
CA THR A 494 27.25 -1.30 21.86
C THR A 494 28.64 -1.69 22.37
N SER A 495 29.00 -1.20 23.58
CA SER A 495 30.18 -1.65 24.32
C SER A 495 29.99 -1.54 25.85
N VAL A 496 28.82 -1.96 26.33
CA VAL A 496 28.61 -2.33 27.74
C VAL A 496 27.87 -3.66 27.76
N SER A 497 28.48 -4.68 28.36
CA SER A 497 27.91 -6.02 28.51
C SER A 497 27.99 -6.44 29.97
N LEU A 498 26.86 -6.85 30.54
CA LEU A 498 26.72 -7.99 31.47
C LEU A 498 25.23 -8.21 31.83
N GLU A 499 24.61 -9.04 30.99
CA GLU A 499 23.51 -9.98 31.30
C GLU A 499 22.13 -9.55 31.87
N HIS A 500 21.16 -10.45 31.64
CA HIS A 500 19.81 -10.55 32.22
C HIS A 500 18.79 -9.42 31.96
N GLY A 501 18.14 -9.48 30.78
CA GLY A 501 16.69 -9.23 30.67
C GLY A 501 16.20 -8.10 29.75
N GLY A 502 15.41 -8.45 28.73
CA GLY A 502 14.47 -7.54 28.04
C GLY A 502 14.97 -6.90 26.73
N PRO A 503 14.12 -6.83 25.67
CA PRO A 503 14.53 -6.30 24.36
C PRO A 503 14.52 -4.76 24.31
N SER A 504 15.69 -4.14 24.50
CA SER A 504 15.85 -2.67 24.46
C SER A 504 16.06 -2.13 23.03
N HIS A 505 15.01 -1.60 22.41
CA HIS A 505 15.12 -0.83 21.16
C HIS A 505 15.72 0.56 21.40
N ARG A 506 16.76 0.95 20.65
CA ARG A 506 17.06 2.36 20.36
C ARG A 506 17.87 2.57 19.08
N SER A 507 17.18 2.99 18.02
CA SER A 507 17.79 3.79 16.94
C SER A 507 17.91 5.25 17.41
N VAL A 508 18.97 5.94 16.99
CA VAL A 508 19.18 7.37 17.28
C VAL A 508 18.37 8.27 16.33
N SER A 509 17.98 9.43 16.85
CA SER A 509 16.94 10.32 16.31
C SER A 509 17.32 11.11 15.05
N THR A 510 16.35 11.31 14.16
CA THR A 510 16.26 12.55 13.39
C THR A 510 16.01 13.74 14.32
N SER A 511 16.79 14.81 14.15
CA SER A 511 16.77 15.99 15.03
C SER A 511 15.52 16.89 14.88
N ARG A 512 14.91 17.22 16.03
CA ARG A 512 14.19 18.47 16.37
C ARG A 512 12.96 18.88 15.55
N LYS A 513 11.77 18.55 16.08
CA LYS A 513 10.69 19.48 16.53
C LYS A 513 9.52 18.65 17.09
N GLY A 514 8.91 18.93 18.24
CA GLY A 514 9.29 19.85 19.34
C GLY A 514 9.99 19.15 20.52
N SER A 515 10.11 19.84 21.65
CA SER A 515 10.68 19.28 22.91
C SER A 515 9.57 18.60 23.73
N GLU A 516 9.36 17.31 23.49
CA GLU A 516 8.67 16.44 24.46
C GLU A 516 9.75 15.74 25.30
N VAL A 517 9.99 16.23 26.52
CA VAL A 517 11.01 15.67 27.40
C VAL A 517 10.52 14.30 27.89
N ARG A 518 10.94 13.22 27.20
CA ARG A 518 10.64 11.83 27.57
C ARG A 518 10.77 11.64 29.08
N SER A 519 9.66 11.30 29.74
CA SER A 519 9.53 11.37 31.20
C SER A 519 10.58 10.53 31.95
N SER A 520 11.06 9.42 31.37
CA SER A 520 12.15 8.61 31.95
C SER A 520 13.52 9.28 31.93
N ARG A 521 13.77 10.24 31.02
CA ARG A 521 14.97 11.09 31.04
C ARG A 521 14.85 12.24 32.04
N LEU A 522 13.65 12.80 32.19
CA LEU A 522 13.33 13.81 33.19
C LEU A 522 13.51 13.24 34.61
N LEU A 523 12.91 12.08 34.89
CA LEU A 523 13.03 11.34 36.14
C LEU A 523 14.49 11.05 36.50
N LEU A 524 15.27 10.48 35.58
CA LEU A 524 16.69 10.16 35.82
C LEU A 524 17.56 11.41 36.06
N TRP A 525 17.18 12.57 35.51
CA TRP A 525 17.84 13.83 35.82
C TRP A 525 17.42 14.35 37.20
N CYS A 526 16.12 14.35 37.53
CA CYS A 526 15.62 14.75 38.84
C CYS A 526 16.27 13.93 39.97
N GLN A 527 16.35 12.61 39.81
CA GLN A 527 17.06 11.69 40.71
C GLN A 527 18.51 12.13 40.95
N LYS A 528 19.25 12.43 39.88
CA LYS A 528 20.66 12.87 40.00
C LYS A 528 20.83 14.24 40.67
N GLN A 529 19.91 15.17 40.46
CA GLN A 529 19.98 16.47 41.13
C GLN A 529 19.59 16.40 42.62
N THR A 530 18.63 15.53 42.96
CA THR A 530 18.14 15.35 44.34
C THR A 530 18.94 14.32 45.17
N GLN A 531 19.85 13.58 44.54
CA GLN A 531 20.66 12.56 45.23
C GLN A 531 21.48 13.13 46.40
N GLY A 532 21.27 12.58 47.59
CA GLY A 532 22.01 12.94 48.82
C GLY A 532 21.32 13.98 49.71
N TYR A 533 20.12 14.46 49.34
CA TYR A 533 19.28 15.25 50.25
C TYR A 533 18.52 14.35 51.24
N ARG A 534 18.36 14.84 52.48
CA ARG A 534 17.57 14.15 53.52
C ARG A 534 16.08 14.15 53.18
N SER A 535 15.39 13.03 53.43
CA SER A 535 13.95 12.86 53.15
C SER A 535 13.54 13.17 51.70
N VAL A 536 14.44 12.94 50.74
CA VAL A 536 14.14 13.05 49.31
C VAL A 536 14.60 11.78 48.59
N ASP A 537 13.62 10.97 48.18
CA ASP A 537 13.80 9.92 47.16
C ASP A 537 12.81 10.19 46.03
N VAL A 538 13.27 10.06 44.79
CA VAL A 538 12.52 10.45 43.58
C VAL A 538 12.31 9.22 42.72
N THR A 539 11.31 8.42 43.09
CA THR A 539 10.95 7.19 42.36
C THR A 539 10.03 7.46 41.17
N ASP A 540 9.28 8.58 41.18
CA ASP A 540 8.31 8.94 40.14
C ASP A 540 8.30 10.44 39.78
N LEU A 541 7.30 10.84 38.97
CA LEU A 541 6.99 12.22 38.61
C LEU A 541 5.57 12.62 39.04
N THR A 542 5.09 12.05 40.16
CA THR A 542 3.81 12.34 40.81
C THR A 542 3.99 12.36 42.33
N THR A 543 3.91 11.21 43.02
CA THR A 543 3.88 11.13 44.49
C THR A 543 5.19 11.59 45.16
N SER A 544 6.34 11.36 44.53
CA SER A 544 7.67 11.72 45.06
C SER A 544 7.88 13.22 45.28
N TRP A 545 7.02 14.06 44.71
CA TRP A 545 7.13 15.52 44.75
C TRP A 545 6.23 16.17 45.80
N ARG A 546 5.26 15.41 46.35
CA ARG A 546 4.19 15.90 47.22
C ARG A 546 4.70 16.58 48.49
N SER A 547 5.81 16.12 49.08
CA SER A 547 6.38 16.70 50.32
C SER A 547 6.99 18.10 50.13
N GLY A 548 7.15 18.56 48.88
CA GLY A 548 7.83 19.81 48.52
C GLY A 548 9.36 19.76 48.66
N LEU A 549 9.90 18.87 49.50
CA LEU A 549 11.34 18.71 49.72
C LEU A 549 12.09 18.40 48.41
N ALA A 550 11.51 17.61 47.50
CA ALA A 550 12.11 17.31 46.20
C ALA A 550 12.26 18.57 45.31
N LEU A 551 11.30 19.50 45.35
CA LEU A 551 11.39 20.79 44.64
C LEU A 551 12.40 21.72 45.31
N CYS A 552 12.39 21.82 46.65
CA CYS A 552 13.38 22.58 47.40
C CYS A 552 14.81 22.08 47.13
N ALA A 553 15.02 20.76 47.03
CA ALA A 553 16.31 20.14 46.73
C ALA A 553 16.81 20.47 45.30
N LEU A 554 15.93 20.52 44.29
CA LEU A 554 16.30 20.98 42.94
C LEU A 554 16.78 22.43 42.95
N ILE A 555 16.09 23.31 43.68
CA ILE A 555 16.42 24.74 43.78
C ILE A 555 17.75 24.94 44.54
N HIS A 556 17.85 24.37 45.75
CA HIS A 556 19.02 24.47 46.61
C HIS A 556 20.29 23.89 45.94
N ARG A 557 20.17 22.84 45.12
CA ARG A 557 21.30 22.29 44.34
C ARG A 557 21.95 23.33 43.43
N GLN A 558 21.17 24.22 42.82
CA GLN A 558 21.67 25.25 41.90
C GLN A 558 22.01 26.56 42.62
N ARG A 559 21.21 26.93 43.64
CA ARG A 559 21.23 28.21 44.34
C ARG A 559 21.01 27.97 45.84
N PRO A 560 22.03 27.53 46.59
CA PRO A 560 21.89 27.20 48.00
C PRO A 560 21.59 28.42 48.88
N ASP A 561 21.85 29.62 48.38
CA ASP A 561 21.55 30.90 49.03
C ASP A 561 20.06 31.29 49.01
N LEU A 562 19.19 30.51 48.35
CA LEU A 562 17.76 30.83 48.21
C LEU A 562 16.81 30.04 49.12
N ILE A 563 17.23 28.90 49.68
CA ILE A 563 16.40 28.06 50.55
C ILE A 563 17.30 27.46 51.64
N ASP A 564 17.03 27.74 52.91
CA ASP A 564 17.62 26.98 54.02
C ASP A 564 17.01 25.58 54.06
N PHE A 565 17.64 24.62 53.38
CA PHE A 565 17.11 23.26 53.24
C PHE A 565 17.10 22.50 54.59
N ASP A 566 18.11 22.70 55.43
CA ASP A 566 18.24 21.99 56.72
C ASP A 566 17.17 22.44 57.75
N SER A 567 16.57 23.62 57.55
CA SER A 567 15.40 24.08 58.30
C SER A 567 14.06 23.42 57.92
N LEU A 568 14.00 22.69 56.80
CA LEU A 568 12.73 22.16 56.26
C LEU A 568 12.30 20.86 56.94
N ASN A 569 10.99 20.72 57.15
CA ASN A 569 10.36 19.56 57.77
C ASN A 569 9.37 18.90 56.81
N GLU A 570 9.42 17.58 56.67
CA GLU A 570 8.59 16.79 55.75
C GLU A 570 7.08 16.91 56.05
N ALA A 571 6.72 17.12 57.31
CA ALA A 571 5.33 17.32 57.74
C ALA A 571 4.70 18.63 57.18
N ASP A 572 5.51 19.66 56.92
CA ASP A 572 5.06 20.99 56.48
C ASP A 572 4.87 21.06 54.95
N SER A 573 4.42 19.97 54.32
CA SER A 573 4.36 19.79 52.85
C SER A 573 3.70 20.97 52.09
N ALA A 574 2.59 21.51 52.59
CA ALA A 574 1.90 22.65 51.96
C ALA A 574 2.76 23.93 51.94
N LYS A 575 3.56 24.15 53.00
CA LYS A 575 4.47 25.28 53.14
C LYS A 575 5.74 25.08 52.31
N ASN A 576 6.28 23.86 52.29
CA ASN A 576 7.47 23.51 51.50
C ASN A 576 7.23 23.71 50.00
N ASN A 577 6.10 23.20 49.48
CA ASN A 577 5.73 23.39 48.07
C ASN A 577 5.51 24.87 47.73
N GLN A 578 4.82 25.62 48.60
CA GLN A 578 4.56 27.04 48.38
C GLN A 578 5.86 27.86 48.33
N LEU A 579 6.80 27.60 49.27
CA LEU A 579 8.14 28.18 49.25
C LEU A 579 8.90 27.85 47.96
N ALA A 580 8.89 26.57 47.55
CA ALA A 580 9.55 26.14 46.32
C ALA A 580 8.98 26.85 45.08
N PHE A 581 7.66 26.99 44.99
CA PHE A 581 6.99 27.68 43.89
C PHE A 581 7.29 29.19 43.85
N GLU A 582 7.26 29.88 45.00
CA GLU A 582 7.56 31.31 45.10
C GLU A 582 9.02 31.61 44.74
N VAL A 583 9.97 30.80 45.22
CA VAL A 583 11.39 30.92 44.87
C VAL A 583 11.63 30.55 43.39
N ALA A 584 10.92 29.56 42.85
CA ALA A 584 11.01 29.18 41.44
C ALA A 584 10.51 30.29 40.49
N GLU A 585 9.44 30.98 40.85
CA GLU A 585 8.94 32.12 40.08
C GLU A 585 9.88 33.33 40.20
N GLN A 586 10.31 33.70 41.41
CA GLN A 586 11.15 34.88 41.63
C GLN A 586 12.58 34.74 41.09
N ALA A 587 13.22 33.57 41.26
CA ALA A 587 14.64 33.39 40.90
C ALA A 587 14.89 32.71 39.55
N PHE A 588 13.90 31.99 39.00
CA PHE A 588 14.03 31.25 37.74
C PHE A 588 12.93 31.58 36.71
N GLY A 589 11.94 32.42 37.04
CA GLY A 589 10.82 32.78 36.15
C GLY A 589 9.82 31.64 35.92
N ILE A 590 9.86 30.58 36.74
CA ILE A 590 9.08 29.36 36.54
C ILE A 590 7.72 29.50 37.23
N GLN A 591 6.80 30.22 36.58
CA GLN A 591 5.43 30.41 37.11
C GLN A 591 4.76 29.07 37.49
N PRO A 592 4.20 28.95 38.71
CA PRO A 592 3.53 27.75 39.19
C PRO A 592 2.26 27.46 38.39
N LEU A 593 1.90 26.17 38.33
CA LEU A 593 0.67 25.69 37.68
C LEU A 593 -0.43 25.29 38.68
N ILE A 594 -0.06 25.16 39.97
CA ILE A 594 -0.86 24.74 41.12
C ILE A 594 -0.25 25.37 42.37
N THR A 595 -1.04 25.57 43.43
CA THR A 595 -0.55 26.11 44.72
C THR A 595 0.03 25.01 45.62
N GLY A 596 0.83 25.41 46.62
CA GLY A 596 1.37 24.46 47.60
C GLY A 596 0.30 23.76 48.43
N LYS A 597 -0.87 24.39 48.62
CA LYS A 597 -2.02 23.79 49.34
C LYS A 597 -2.71 22.70 48.53
N GLU A 598 -2.90 22.91 47.23
CA GLU A 598 -3.49 21.92 46.33
C GLU A 598 -2.56 20.70 46.18
N MET A 599 -1.27 20.95 45.93
CA MET A 599 -0.22 19.92 45.90
C MET A 599 -0.18 19.05 47.17
N ALA A 600 -0.35 19.66 48.35
CA ALA A 600 -0.38 18.91 49.61
C ALA A 600 -1.70 18.16 49.85
N ALA A 601 -2.82 18.60 49.26
CA ALA A 601 -4.14 18.00 49.45
C ALA A 601 -4.38 16.78 48.55
N GLU A 602 -4.01 16.85 47.26
CA GLU A 602 -4.25 15.77 46.29
C GLU A 602 -3.51 14.48 46.66
N GLN A 603 -4.15 13.31 46.45
CA GLN A 603 -3.53 12.04 46.85
C GLN A 603 -2.37 11.63 45.92
N GLU A 604 -2.53 11.87 44.62
CA GLU A 604 -1.49 11.79 43.59
C GLU A 604 -1.63 13.03 42.68
N PRO A 605 -0.61 13.90 42.56
CA PRO A 605 -0.67 15.09 41.68
C PRO A 605 -0.73 14.72 40.20
N ASP A 606 -1.37 15.55 39.36
CA ASP A 606 -1.44 15.29 37.91
C ASP A 606 -0.04 15.21 37.27
N LYS A 607 0.26 14.01 36.76
CA LYS A 607 1.49 13.63 36.07
C LYS A 607 1.82 14.52 34.87
N LEU A 608 0.83 15.01 34.13
CA LEU A 608 1.04 15.90 32.99
C LEU A 608 1.45 17.30 33.46
N VAL A 609 0.79 17.82 34.50
CA VAL A 609 1.14 19.10 35.15
C VAL A 609 2.56 19.02 35.73
N MET A 610 2.88 17.93 36.44
CA MET A 610 4.20 17.72 37.03
C MET A 610 5.31 17.54 35.99
N VAL A 611 5.09 16.74 34.94
CA VAL A 611 6.05 16.61 33.83
C VAL A 611 6.25 17.96 33.14
N LEU A 612 5.20 18.76 32.93
CA LEU A 612 5.30 20.08 32.31
C LEU A 612 6.08 21.07 33.20
N TYR A 613 5.80 21.09 34.51
CA TYR A 613 6.47 21.98 35.46
C TYR A 613 7.96 21.63 35.62
N LEU A 614 8.27 20.35 35.85
CA LEU A 614 9.65 19.86 35.99
C LEU A 614 10.44 19.95 34.68
N SER A 615 9.78 19.89 33.51
CA SER A 615 10.46 20.13 32.22
C SER A 615 11.01 21.56 32.10
N LYS A 616 10.34 22.57 32.68
CA LYS A 616 10.86 23.96 32.72
C LYS A 616 12.19 24.02 33.50
N PHE A 617 12.26 23.38 34.67
CA PHE A 617 13.50 23.23 35.44
C PHE A 617 14.58 22.49 34.65
N TYR A 618 14.24 21.35 34.06
CA TYR A 618 15.17 20.55 33.26
C TYR A 618 15.76 21.35 32.10
N GLU A 619 14.94 22.10 31.35
CA GLU A 619 15.43 22.91 30.23
C GLU A 619 16.31 24.07 30.72
N LEU A 620 15.90 24.85 31.72
CA LEU A 620 16.70 25.95 32.26
C LEU A 620 18.03 25.49 32.86
N LEU A 621 18.01 24.42 33.67
CA LEU A 621 19.19 23.96 34.44
C LEU A 621 20.13 23.05 33.63
N CYS A 622 19.68 22.43 32.53
CA CYS A 622 20.59 21.72 31.62
C CYS A 622 21.34 22.63 30.64
N HIS A 623 20.93 23.88 30.47
CA HIS A 623 21.55 24.83 29.52
C HIS A 623 22.51 25.84 30.18
N SER A 624 22.59 25.87 31.52
CA SER A 624 23.45 26.78 32.28
C SER A 624 24.85 26.22 32.63
N ALA A 625 25.14 24.97 32.29
CA ALA A 625 26.41 24.31 32.62
C ALA A 625 27.44 24.41 31.47
N LEU A 626 28.59 25.05 31.76
CA LEU A 626 29.76 25.40 30.92
C LEU A 626 29.77 26.87 30.40
N PRO A 627 30.95 27.52 30.27
CA PRO A 627 32.31 26.95 30.29
C PRO A 627 33.24 27.49 31.40
N VAL A 628 34.42 26.85 31.53
CA VAL A 628 35.60 27.37 32.24
C VAL A 628 36.83 27.22 31.32
N SER A 629 37.70 28.23 31.29
CA SER A 629 38.94 28.36 30.49
C SER A 629 38.77 28.39 28.95
N GLY A 630 39.28 29.39 28.20
CA GLY A 630 39.67 30.75 28.59
C GLY A 630 40.93 31.29 27.91
N THR A 631 40.76 32.19 26.93
CA THR A 631 41.78 33.20 26.53
C THR A 631 41.13 34.44 25.88
N LEU A 632 41.14 35.53 26.64
CA LEU A 632 41.25 36.95 26.25
C LEU A 632 40.98 37.37 24.78
N CYS A 633 39.95 38.20 24.56
CA CYS A 633 40.15 39.64 24.25
C CYS A 633 38.86 40.48 24.45
N PRO A 634 38.93 41.82 24.64
CA PRO A 634 37.83 42.66 25.13
C PRO A 634 37.42 43.80 24.13
N PRO A 635 36.55 44.77 24.49
CA PRO A 635 35.18 44.60 24.98
C PRO A 635 34.14 45.56 24.31
N LEU A 636 32.85 45.32 24.58
CA LEU A 636 31.74 46.30 24.62
C LEU A 636 31.46 47.18 23.39
N THR A 637 30.25 47.02 22.84
CA THR A 637 29.19 48.04 23.06
C THR A 637 27.80 47.42 22.91
N SER A 638 26.83 47.95 23.65
CA SER A 638 25.41 47.54 23.58
C SER A 638 24.65 48.46 22.63
N THR A 639 23.64 47.95 21.92
CA THR A 639 22.23 48.35 22.16
C THR A 639 21.22 47.68 21.20
N ALA A 640 20.13 47.21 21.82
CA ALA A 640 18.72 47.42 21.44
C ALA A 640 18.07 46.84 20.16
N SER A 641 16.79 46.53 20.38
CA SER A 641 15.63 46.55 19.47
C SER A 641 15.46 45.48 18.38
N VAL A 642 14.46 44.63 18.63
CA VAL A 642 13.51 44.19 17.59
C VAL A 642 12.78 45.41 17.01
N TYR A 643 12.54 45.44 15.70
CA TYR A 643 11.28 45.84 15.01
C TYR A 643 11.53 46.40 13.60
N ASN A 644 10.67 45.98 12.66
CA ASN A 644 10.55 46.49 11.28
C ASN A 644 11.74 46.10 10.36
N LEU A 645 11.63 46.08 9.02
CA LEU A 645 10.58 46.61 8.13
C LEU A 645 10.12 45.56 7.10
N MET A 646 8.92 45.73 6.52
CA MET A 646 8.42 44.92 5.40
C MET A 646 8.86 45.44 4.01
N ASN A 647 8.63 44.62 2.98
CA ASN A 647 8.25 44.95 1.59
C ASN A 647 9.29 44.93 0.43
N LEU A 648 9.01 44.00 -0.49
CA LEU A 648 8.91 44.15 -1.97
C LEU A 648 10.11 44.60 -2.81
N ALA A 649 10.58 43.67 -3.66
CA ALA A 649 10.87 43.94 -5.08
C ALA A 649 10.63 42.66 -5.93
N LEU A 650 10.05 42.81 -7.14
CA LEU A 650 9.75 41.72 -8.08
C LEU A 650 10.85 41.58 -9.17
N PRO A 651 11.06 40.37 -9.74
CA PRO A 651 12.09 40.14 -10.76
C PRO A 651 11.74 40.75 -12.13
N ARG A 652 12.75 41.27 -12.84
CA ARG A 652 12.63 41.78 -14.22
C ARG A 652 13.25 40.83 -15.25
N LYS A 653 12.50 40.52 -16.32
CA LYS A 653 13.02 39.86 -17.54
C LYS A 653 13.88 40.82 -18.39
N ARG A 654 14.82 40.28 -19.17
CA ARG A 654 15.38 40.90 -20.40
C ARG A 654 15.69 39.83 -21.45
N ILE A 655 15.53 40.18 -22.74
CA ILE A 655 15.96 39.46 -23.96
C ILE A 655 16.22 40.54 -25.03
N PRO A 656 17.31 40.48 -25.84
CA PRO A 656 17.24 40.24 -27.30
C PRO A 656 18.18 39.06 -27.73
N LYS A 657 18.00 38.27 -28.81
CA LYS A 657 17.83 38.52 -30.29
C LYS A 657 19.12 38.96 -31.00
N ASP A 658 19.52 38.53 -32.22
CA ASP A 658 19.08 37.49 -33.21
C ASP A 658 20.37 36.73 -33.73
N ASP A 659 20.59 36.11 -34.92
CA ASP A 659 19.96 35.93 -36.26
C ASP A 659 20.59 34.68 -36.99
N LYS A 660 20.09 34.33 -38.20
CA LYS A 660 20.62 33.41 -39.27
C LYS A 660 20.51 31.89 -39.06
N LYS A 661 19.51 31.18 -39.64
CA LYS A 661 19.29 30.81 -41.08
C LYS A 661 20.41 29.93 -41.67
N LEU A 662 20.18 28.86 -42.44
CA LEU A 662 19.01 28.10 -42.96
C LEU A 662 19.53 26.63 -43.23
N GLU A 663 18.83 25.59 -43.72
CA GLU A 663 17.62 25.41 -44.56
C GLU A 663 16.72 24.24 -44.05
N ASP A 664 15.51 24.13 -44.58
CA ASP A 664 14.57 23.00 -44.39
C ASP A 664 14.77 21.91 -45.45
N ASP A 665 14.28 20.69 -45.18
CA ASP A 665 13.16 20.16 -45.98
C ASP A 665 12.25 19.24 -45.13
N ASP A 666 10.97 19.15 -45.49
CA ASP A 666 9.90 18.47 -44.75
C ASP A 666 9.86 16.95 -45.13
N LEU A 667 9.05 16.06 -44.53
CA LEU A 667 7.60 16.01 -44.74
C LEU A 667 6.83 15.45 -43.54
N ASN A 668 5.65 16.01 -43.31
CA ASN A 668 4.90 15.82 -42.07
C ASN A 668 3.88 14.67 -42.05
N LYS A 669 3.78 14.07 -40.86
CA LYS A 669 2.60 13.50 -40.18
C LYS A 669 1.21 13.73 -40.86
N LYS A 670 0.36 12.69 -40.96
CA LYS A 670 -0.91 12.55 -40.18
C LYS A 670 -1.85 11.39 -40.61
N ARG A 671 -2.03 10.42 -39.70
CA ARG A 671 -3.30 10.16 -38.95
C ARG A 671 -4.65 10.28 -39.70
N ARG A 672 -5.36 9.16 -39.93
CA ARG A 672 -6.85 9.10 -39.92
C ARG A 672 -7.38 7.76 -39.33
N LYS A 673 -8.70 7.55 -39.31
CA LYS A 673 -9.42 6.69 -38.34
C LYS A 673 -10.71 6.07 -38.92
N GLY A 674 -10.83 4.73 -38.91
CA GLY A 674 -12.03 3.95 -39.28
C GLY A 674 -12.30 3.85 -40.80
N CYS A 675 -13.10 2.90 -41.30
CA CYS A 675 -13.74 1.73 -40.67
C CYS A 675 -14.22 0.71 -41.74
N ASN A 676 -14.55 -0.53 -41.31
CA ASN A 676 -15.34 -1.58 -42.00
C ASN A 676 -14.77 -2.33 -43.24
N TYR A 677 -14.42 -3.61 -42.99
CA TYR A 677 -15.16 -4.79 -43.48
C TYR A 677 -15.30 -5.07 -45.01
N LEU A 678 -14.33 -5.80 -45.59
CA LEU A 678 -14.53 -7.21 -46.00
C LEU A 678 -13.20 -7.87 -46.45
N GLU A 679 -13.19 -9.20 -46.48
CA GLU A 679 -12.15 -10.03 -47.09
C GLU A 679 -12.48 -10.31 -48.56
N GLU A 680 -11.47 -10.35 -49.43
CA GLU A 680 -11.44 -11.36 -50.49
C GLU A 680 -9.97 -11.71 -50.83
N VAL A 681 -9.74 -12.91 -51.37
CA VAL A 681 -8.43 -13.55 -51.48
C VAL A 681 -7.97 -13.63 -52.93
N CYS A 682 -6.69 -13.31 -53.19
CA CYS A 682 -6.08 -13.64 -54.47
C CYS A 682 -5.87 -15.15 -54.59
N LEU A 683 -6.60 -15.75 -55.53
CA LEU A 683 -6.10 -16.57 -56.64
C LEU A 683 -4.58 -16.91 -56.61
N SER A 684 -4.14 -18.12 -56.90
CA SER A 684 -4.86 -19.36 -57.25
C SER A 684 -3.86 -20.51 -57.40
N ASP A 685 -4.28 -21.75 -57.14
CA ASP A 685 -3.99 -22.90 -58.01
C ASP A 685 -5.04 -23.99 -57.72
N ASP A 686 -5.51 -24.67 -58.77
CA ASP A 686 -6.77 -25.44 -58.76
C ASP A 686 -6.61 -26.84 -59.34
N ALA A 687 -7.11 -27.84 -58.61
CA ALA A 687 -7.37 -29.20 -59.07
C ALA A 687 -8.46 -29.82 -58.18
N SER A 688 -9.53 -30.34 -58.79
CA SER A 688 -10.84 -30.47 -58.13
C SER A 688 -11.45 -31.88 -58.19
N LEU A 689 -12.69 -32.00 -57.67
CA LEU A 689 -13.67 -33.12 -57.67
C LEU A 689 -13.89 -33.81 -56.29
N SER A 690 -15.12 -34.15 -55.85
CA SER A 690 -16.48 -33.62 -56.14
C SER A 690 -17.52 -34.20 -55.14
N TYR A 691 -18.78 -33.71 -55.22
CA TYR A 691 -20.04 -34.16 -54.57
C TYR A 691 -20.49 -33.53 -53.23
N GLN A 692 -21.45 -32.59 -53.34
CA GLN A 692 -22.87 -32.68 -52.89
C GLN A 692 -23.19 -33.34 -51.52
N SER A 693 -24.09 -32.81 -50.67
CA SER A 693 -24.96 -31.62 -50.80
C SER A 693 -25.72 -31.23 -49.50
N ALA A 694 -26.24 -29.99 -49.47
CA ALA A 694 -27.43 -29.54 -48.70
C ALA A 694 -27.28 -29.32 -47.16
N PRO A 695 -28.22 -28.59 -46.49
CA PRO A 695 -27.80 -27.51 -45.57
C PRO A 695 -28.40 -27.54 -44.14
N PHE A 696 -27.79 -26.77 -43.24
CA PHE A 696 -28.31 -26.47 -41.89
C PHE A 696 -28.89 -25.04 -41.78
N ALA A 697 -29.89 -24.88 -40.91
CA ALA A 697 -30.49 -23.59 -40.59
C ALA A 697 -29.72 -22.84 -39.48
N ARG A 698 -30.01 -21.53 -39.33
CA ARG A 698 -29.38 -20.63 -38.36
C ARG A 698 -29.85 -20.88 -36.92
N GLU A 699 -28.95 -20.67 -35.96
CA GLU A 699 -29.24 -19.79 -34.81
C GLU A 699 -27.95 -19.08 -34.34
N GLY A 700 -28.09 -17.96 -33.61
CA GLY A 700 -26.98 -17.02 -33.34
C GLY A 700 -26.41 -17.13 -31.93
N GLY A 701 -25.08 -16.98 -31.79
CA GLY A 701 -24.38 -17.01 -30.50
C GLY A 701 -23.93 -15.63 -30.01
N GLU A 702 -24.46 -15.18 -28.86
CA GLU A 702 -23.94 -14.01 -28.15
C GLU A 702 -22.62 -14.30 -27.41
N GLN A 703 -21.68 -13.36 -27.45
CA GLN A 703 -20.44 -13.44 -26.66
C GLN A 703 -20.72 -13.07 -25.19
N LYS A 704 -20.79 -14.07 -24.31
CA LYS A 704 -20.98 -13.87 -22.86
C LYS A 704 -19.69 -13.41 -22.18
N GLU A 705 -19.64 -12.16 -21.73
CA GLU A 705 -18.59 -11.69 -20.80
C GLU A 705 -18.81 -12.24 -19.39
N ASN A 706 -17.70 -12.50 -18.67
CA ASN A 706 -17.72 -13.10 -17.33
C ASN A 706 -18.23 -12.13 -16.26
N LYS A 707 -19.53 -12.23 -15.94
CA LYS A 707 -20.25 -11.40 -14.94
C LYS A 707 -19.54 -11.26 -13.58
N VAL A 708 -18.80 -12.28 -13.13
CA VAL A 708 -18.06 -12.29 -11.85
C VAL A 708 -17.09 -11.11 -11.71
N ARG A 709 -16.48 -10.65 -12.81
CA ARG A 709 -15.53 -9.52 -12.81
C ARG A 709 -16.19 -8.17 -12.45
N SER A 710 -17.48 -8.02 -12.71
CA SER A 710 -18.28 -6.89 -12.23
C SER A 710 -18.50 -6.96 -10.70
N MET A 711 -18.81 -8.15 -10.20
CA MET A 711 -19.15 -8.39 -8.80
C MET A 711 -17.97 -8.14 -7.85
N ALA A 712 -16.75 -8.52 -8.24
CA ALA A 712 -15.51 -8.19 -7.52
C ALA A 712 -15.41 -6.68 -7.21
N THR A 713 -15.77 -5.84 -8.19
CA THR A 713 -15.71 -4.38 -8.08
C THR A 713 -16.88 -3.81 -7.25
N GLN A 714 -18.08 -4.40 -7.36
CA GLN A 714 -19.25 -3.98 -6.57
C GLN A 714 -19.14 -4.33 -5.08
N LEU A 715 -18.43 -5.39 -4.71
CA LEU A 715 -18.16 -5.73 -3.30
C LEU A 715 -17.37 -4.64 -2.60
N GLN A 716 -16.34 -4.12 -3.28
CA GLN A 716 -15.47 -3.08 -2.74
C GLN A 716 -16.26 -1.80 -2.43
N ALA A 717 -17.24 -1.44 -3.27
CA ALA A 717 -18.19 -0.36 -2.98
C ALA A 717 -19.14 -0.70 -1.83
N LYS A 718 -19.72 -1.91 -1.78
CA LYS A 718 -20.72 -2.28 -0.76
C LYS A 718 -20.16 -2.48 0.65
N PHE A 719 -18.85 -2.74 0.79
CA PHE A 719 -18.17 -2.65 2.09
C PHE A 719 -18.00 -1.21 2.59
N GLU A 720 -18.10 -0.19 1.73
CA GLU A 720 -18.09 1.23 2.13
C GLU A 720 -19.50 1.81 2.38
N GLU A 721 -20.55 1.20 1.81
CA GLU A 721 -21.95 1.65 1.97
C GLU A 721 -22.66 1.10 3.21
N ASN A 722 -22.40 -0.16 3.61
CA ASN A 722 -23.17 -0.84 4.67
C ASN A 722 -22.73 -0.47 6.10
N ALA A 723 -22.96 0.78 6.49
CA ALA A 723 -23.19 1.16 7.89
C ALA A 723 -24.69 0.97 8.24
N PRO A 724 -25.05 0.54 9.47
CA PRO A 724 -26.39 0.04 9.75
C PRO A 724 -27.43 1.14 9.96
N SER A 725 -28.43 1.20 9.08
CA SER A 725 -29.68 1.93 9.33
C SER A 725 -30.74 0.99 9.94
N SER A 726 -31.31 1.37 11.09
CA SER A 726 -32.47 0.69 11.70
C SER A 726 -33.18 1.57 12.74
N GLN A 727 -34.46 1.29 12.96
CA GLN A 727 -35.37 2.11 13.76
C GLN A 727 -35.29 1.79 15.27
N VAL A 728 -35.89 2.65 16.10
CA VAL A 728 -35.70 2.67 17.57
C VAL A 728 -37.00 2.34 18.31
N ASN A 729 -36.97 1.36 19.22
CA ASN A 729 -37.70 1.38 20.51
C ASN A 729 -37.25 0.22 21.47
N PRO A 730 -37.50 0.27 22.80
CA PRO A 730 -36.38 0.68 23.66
C PRO A 730 -36.12 -0.16 24.94
N ARG A 731 -35.00 0.19 25.61
CA ARG A 731 -34.60 -0.10 27.01
C ARG A 731 -34.35 -1.56 27.44
N LYS A 732 -33.08 -1.83 27.75
CA LYS A 732 -32.62 -2.44 29.02
C LYS A 732 -31.27 -1.81 29.40
N GLU A 733 -31.03 -1.65 30.70
CA GLU A 733 -29.83 -1.00 31.24
C GLU A 733 -28.81 -2.03 31.73
N PHE A 734 -27.51 -1.68 31.68
CA PHE A 734 -26.42 -2.43 32.30
C PHE A 734 -25.40 -1.44 32.91
N ALA A 735 -24.76 -1.86 34.00
CA ALA A 735 -23.95 -1.00 34.86
C ALA A 735 -22.57 -0.62 34.26
N PRO A 736 -21.98 0.53 34.66
CA PRO A 736 -20.70 0.99 34.15
C PRO A 736 -19.50 0.28 34.82
N GLY A 737 -18.57 -0.21 34.00
CA GLY A 737 -17.32 -0.83 34.45
C GLY A 737 -16.11 -0.39 33.61
N VAL A 738 -15.08 0.07 34.31
CA VAL A 738 -13.74 0.54 33.89
C VAL A 738 -13.29 0.13 32.47
N GLY A 739 -12.96 1.14 31.66
CA GLY A 739 -12.30 0.99 30.36
C GLY A 739 -12.44 2.27 29.54
N GLY A 740 -11.33 3.02 29.39
CA GLY A 740 -11.32 4.37 28.84
C GLY A 740 -12.04 4.47 27.49
N SER A 741 -13.11 5.25 27.42
CA SER A 741 -14.01 5.23 26.28
C SER A 741 -14.30 6.60 25.69
N ASP A 742 -13.89 6.78 24.45
CA ASP A 742 -14.27 7.91 23.61
C ASP A 742 -15.80 7.97 23.47
N THR A 743 -16.42 8.99 24.05
CA THR A 743 -17.85 9.28 23.91
C THR A 743 -18.08 10.36 22.86
N CYS A 744 -19.11 10.21 22.03
CA CYS A 744 -19.51 11.20 21.04
C CYS A 744 -19.89 12.52 21.73
N HIS A 745 -19.32 13.63 21.29
CA HIS A 745 -19.59 14.95 21.86
C HIS A 745 -21.09 15.28 21.85
N PHE A 746 -21.81 14.95 20.78
CA PHE A 746 -23.25 15.21 20.65
C PHE A 746 -24.12 14.21 21.42
N CYS A 747 -24.07 12.91 21.09
CA CYS A 747 -25.02 11.93 21.61
C CYS A 747 -24.59 11.25 22.92
N LYS A 748 -23.38 11.55 23.42
CA LYS A 748 -22.73 11.01 24.63
C LYS A 748 -22.54 9.48 24.70
N LYS A 749 -22.96 8.72 23.68
CA LYS A 749 -22.71 7.28 23.54
C LYS A 749 -21.25 7.02 23.12
N ARG A 750 -20.72 5.84 23.47
CA ARG A 750 -19.38 5.35 23.05
C ARG A 750 -19.26 5.31 21.52
N VAL A 751 -18.11 5.72 20.98
CA VAL A 751 -17.78 5.68 19.55
C VAL A 751 -16.72 4.62 19.30
N TYR A 752 -16.98 3.68 18.38
CA TYR A 752 -15.99 2.68 17.99
C TYR A 752 -15.07 3.23 16.88
N ILE A 753 -13.84 2.73 16.81
CA ILE A 753 -12.78 3.29 15.94
C ILE A 753 -13.20 3.37 14.46
N MET A 754 -13.98 2.41 13.96
CA MET A 754 -14.50 2.36 12.59
C MET A 754 -15.56 3.45 12.30
N GLU A 755 -16.19 4.02 13.33
CA GLU A 755 -17.24 5.04 13.24
C GLU A 755 -16.74 6.45 13.62
N ARG A 756 -15.51 6.55 14.14
CA ARG A 756 -14.97 7.72 14.85
C ARG A 756 -14.47 8.79 13.88
N LEU A 757 -15.23 9.87 13.77
CA LEU A 757 -14.71 11.15 13.28
C LEU A 757 -14.06 11.92 14.43
N SER A 758 -12.99 12.66 14.13
CA SER A 758 -12.31 13.56 15.07
C SER A 758 -12.15 14.96 14.45
N ALA A 759 -12.63 15.99 15.14
CA ALA A 759 -12.48 17.40 14.75
C ALA A 759 -12.46 18.28 16.02
N GLU A 760 -11.65 19.34 16.03
CA GLU A 760 -11.49 20.27 17.16
C GLU A 760 -11.32 19.56 18.53
N GLY A 761 -10.45 18.54 18.58
CA GLY A 761 -10.16 17.73 19.77
C GLY A 761 -11.29 16.77 20.21
N CYS A 762 -12.47 16.86 19.61
CA CYS A 762 -13.65 16.07 19.98
C CYS A 762 -13.87 14.86 19.06
N PHE A 763 -14.55 13.83 19.58
CA PHE A 763 -14.96 12.63 18.84
C PHE A 763 -16.46 12.63 18.54
N PHE A 764 -16.83 12.07 17.40
CA PHE A 764 -18.20 12.01 16.92
C PHE A 764 -18.46 10.70 16.17
N HIS A 765 -19.67 10.13 16.28
CA HIS A 765 -20.14 9.17 15.27
C HIS A 765 -20.29 9.89 13.93
N ARG A 766 -19.99 9.21 12.82
CA ARG A 766 -20.17 9.72 11.44
C ARG A 766 -21.57 10.27 11.17
N GLU A 767 -22.61 9.75 11.82
CA GLU A 767 -23.99 10.24 11.69
C GLU A 767 -24.35 11.43 12.60
N CYS A 768 -23.62 11.64 13.69
CA CYS A 768 -23.87 12.75 14.62
C CYS A 768 -23.19 14.05 14.16
N PHE A 769 -22.18 13.97 13.29
CA PHE A 769 -21.44 15.12 12.80
C PHE A 769 -22.24 15.87 11.71
N ARG A 770 -23.16 16.75 12.14
CA ARG A 770 -24.11 17.47 11.26
C ARG A 770 -23.97 18.98 11.40
N CYS A 771 -24.46 19.73 10.40
CA CYS A 771 -24.61 21.17 10.51
C CYS A 771 -25.87 21.53 11.31
N GLU A 772 -25.73 22.42 12.30
CA GLU A 772 -26.83 22.91 13.14
C GLU A 772 -28.07 23.37 12.35
N VAL A 773 -27.86 24.09 11.24
CA VAL A 773 -28.94 24.80 10.52
C VAL A 773 -29.59 23.99 9.39
N CYS A 774 -28.93 22.97 8.82
CA CYS A 774 -29.54 22.07 7.82
C CYS A 774 -29.63 20.60 8.22
N SER A 775 -29.11 20.21 9.39
CA SER A 775 -28.97 18.80 9.81
C SER A 775 -28.24 17.88 8.81
N THR A 776 -27.56 18.45 7.80
CA THR A 776 -26.80 17.71 6.80
C THR A 776 -25.50 17.21 7.40
N THR A 777 -25.17 15.94 7.16
CA THR A 777 -23.90 15.32 7.61
C THR A 777 -22.70 16.04 7.00
N LEU A 778 -21.80 16.51 7.86
CA LEU A 778 -20.60 17.23 7.50
C LEU A 778 -19.47 16.27 7.13
N ARG A 779 -18.54 16.73 6.29
CA ARG A 779 -17.29 16.01 5.97
C ARG A 779 -16.12 16.67 6.68
N LEU A 780 -15.06 15.91 6.97
CA LEU A 780 -13.78 16.46 7.44
C LEU A 780 -13.24 17.43 6.37
N GLY A 781 -12.77 18.61 6.79
CA GLY A 781 -12.41 19.72 5.88
C GLY A 781 -13.58 20.43 5.17
N GLY A 782 -14.81 19.91 5.31
CA GLY A 782 -16.05 20.46 4.72
C GLY A 782 -16.87 21.35 5.67
N HIS A 783 -16.51 21.41 6.95
CA HIS A 783 -17.21 22.15 8.01
C HIS A 783 -16.52 23.47 8.36
N MET A 784 -17.25 24.31 9.11
CA MET A 784 -16.74 25.45 9.86
C MET A 784 -17.18 25.28 11.32
N PHE A 785 -16.31 25.59 12.27
CA PHE A 785 -16.60 25.53 13.71
C PHE A 785 -16.80 26.96 14.27
N ASP A 786 -17.70 27.11 15.24
CA ASP A 786 -17.93 28.36 15.96
C ASP A 786 -17.50 28.18 17.43
N SER A 787 -16.36 28.78 17.78
CA SER A 787 -15.70 28.63 19.09
C SER A 787 -16.58 29.05 20.26
N ASP A 788 -17.46 30.02 20.03
CA ASP A 788 -18.19 30.73 21.06
C ASP A 788 -19.45 29.95 21.51
N HIS A 789 -19.83 28.93 20.73
CA HIS A 789 -21.01 28.09 20.95
C HIS A 789 -20.73 26.58 20.85
N GLY A 790 -19.54 26.16 20.41
CA GLY A 790 -19.18 24.74 20.24
C GLY A 790 -19.91 24.05 19.09
N THR A 791 -20.59 24.80 18.22
CA THR A 791 -21.45 24.30 17.16
C THR A 791 -20.73 24.20 15.81
N PHE A 792 -21.20 23.27 14.97
CA PHE A 792 -20.63 22.99 13.65
C PHE A 792 -21.59 23.39 12.53
N TYR A 793 -21.04 24.04 11.50
CA TYR A 793 -21.80 24.59 10.38
C TYR A 793 -21.25 24.12 9.04
N CYS A 794 -22.12 24.03 8.03
CA CYS A 794 -21.69 23.93 6.64
C CYS A 794 -21.20 25.30 6.15
N LYS A 795 -20.32 25.31 5.14
CA LYS A 795 -19.71 26.55 4.62
C LYS A 795 -20.73 27.59 4.13
N LEU A 796 -21.91 27.14 3.66
CA LEU A 796 -23.01 28.03 3.27
C LEU A 796 -23.64 28.73 4.48
N HIS A 797 -24.06 27.98 5.51
CA HIS A 797 -24.76 28.55 6.67
C HIS A 797 -23.85 29.41 7.56
N PHE A 798 -22.59 29.03 7.74
CA PHE A 798 -21.60 29.88 8.41
C PHE A 798 -21.42 31.24 7.70
N SER A 799 -21.47 31.24 6.37
CA SER A 799 -21.39 32.46 5.55
C SER A 799 -22.65 33.33 5.62
N GLN A 800 -23.80 32.77 5.98
CA GLN A 800 -25.04 33.51 6.21
C GLN A 800 -25.07 34.11 7.63
N GLN A 801 -24.71 33.32 8.65
CA GLN A 801 -24.61 33.76 10.05
C GLN A 801 -23.70 34.99 10.21
N LYS A 802 -22.53 35.01 9.54
CA LYS A 802 -21.62 36.17 9.53
C LYS A 802 -22.17 37.42 8.81
N LYS A 803 -23.13 37.28 7.88
CA LYS A 803 -23.85 38.44 7.31
C LYS A 803 -24.85 39.01 8.32
N SER A 804 -25.61 38.17 9.00
CA SER A 804 -26.55 38.60 10.04
C SER A 804 -25.85 39.24 11.25
N GLN A 805 -24.70 38.72 11.69
CA GLN A 805 -23.92 39.34 12.76
C GLN A 805 -23.35 40.73 12.39
N ARG A 806 -22.99 40.97 11.11
CA ARG A 806 -22.53 42.30 10.66
C ARG A 806 -23.61 43.39 10.75
N HIS A 807 -24.90 43.03 10.70
CA HIS A 807 -26.01 43.97 10.89
C HIS A 807 -26.36 44.24 12.37
N LYS A 808 -25.72 43.58 13.34
CA LYS A 808 -26.00 43.74 14.78
C LYS A 808 -24.91 44.42 15.60
N LYS A 809 -23.90 45.04 14.96
CA LYS A 809 -22.73 45.63 15.65
C LYS A 809 -22.50 47.13 15.40
N THR A 810 -23.54 47.86 14.96
CA THR A 810 -23.44 49.28 14.55
C THR A 810 -24.63 50.12 15.04
N GLU A 811 -25.02 50.02 16.32
CA GLU A 811 -26.14 50.84 16.85
C GLU A 811 -26.03 51.19 18.35
N VAL A 812 -24.88 51.75 18.74
CA VAL A 812 -24.60 52.49 20.00
C VAL A 812 -23.54 53.55 19.63
N THR A 813 -23.67 54.86 19.84
CA THR A 813 -24.60 55.70 20.62
C THR A 813 -24.94 57.00 19.87
N CYS A 814 -26.06 57.66 20.19
CA CYS A 814 -26.50 58.93 19.58
C CYS A 814 -25.94 60.18 20.27
N VAL A 815 -25.73 61.27 19.51
CA VAL A 815 -25.94 62.67 19.97
C VAL A 815 -26.62 63.46 18.82
N THR A 816 -27.32 64.54 19.17
CA THR A 816 -28.38 65.25 18.43
C THR A 816 -27.94 66.45 17.57
N ALA A 817 -28.94 67.03 16.88
CA ALA A 817 -28.99 68.37 16.24
C ALA A 817 -28.42 68.48 14.80
N GLU A 818 -29.07 69.17 13.84
CA GLU A 818 -30.40 69.82 13.84
C GLU A 818 -31.01 69.95 12.42
N LYS A 819 -32.27 70.42 12.34
CA LYS A 819 -33.02 70.80 11.12
C LYS A 819 -32.79 72.31 10.82
N PRO A 820 -33.33 72.99 9.76
CA PRO A 820 -34.47 72.62 8.91
C PRO A 820 -34.49 73.03 7.40
N ILE A 821 -35.47 72.44 6.69
CA ILE A 821 -36.35 73.01 5.63
C ILE A 821 -35.73 73.83 4.48
N THR A 822 -35.91 73.33 3.24
CA THR A 822 -36.70 74.05 2.22
C THR A 822 -37.32 73.08 1.23
N GLU A 823 -38.40 73.51 0.58
CA GLU A 823 -39.37 72.64 -0.13
C GLU A 823 -39.58 73.18 -1.55
N TYR A 824 -39.74 72.30 -2.54
CA TYR A 824 -40.30 72.69 -3.83
C TYR A 824 -41.30 71.65 -4.33
N LEU A 825 -42.46 72.13 -4.75
CA LEU A 825 -43.66 71.33 -4.92
C LEU A 825 -43.83 70.79 -6.35
N LEU A 826 -44.39 69.58 -6.40
CA LEU A 826 -45.41 69.11 -7.35
C LEU A 826 -45.22 69.24 -8.87
N SER A 827 -45.47 68.10 -9.53
CA SER A 827 -46.27 67.98 -10.76
C SER A 827 -45.75 68.61 -12.07
N ARG A 828 -45.33 67.72 -12.99
CA ARG A 828 -45.82 67.78 -14.38
C ARG A 828 -46.38 66.42 -14.82
N LEU A 829 -47.68 66.39 -15.05
CA LEU A 829 -48.45 65.28 -15.65
C LEU A 829 -48.70 65.55 -17.15
N ALA A 830 -49.18 64.51 -17.84
CA ALA A 830 -49.65 64.49 -19.25
C ALA A 830 -48.54 64.70 -20.31
N PHE A 831 -48.51 63.99 -21.44
CA PHE A 831 -49.60 63.67 -22.40
C PHE A 831 -49.49 62.17 -22.86
N VAL A 832 -50.57 61.36 -22.91
CA VAL A 832 -51.53 61.14 -24.05
C VAL A 832 -51.03 60.13 -25.11
N LEU A 833 -51.78 59.19 -25.71
CA LEU A 833 -53.10 58.49 -25.54
C LEU A 833 -52.90 57.06 -26.14
N ASP A 834 -53.56 55.95 -25.77
CA ASP A 834 -54.97 55.51 -25.92
C ASP A 834 -55.58 55.58 -27.34
N SER A 835 -56.21 54.48 -27.79
CA SER A 835 -57.19 54.41 -28.91
C SER A 835 -57.89 53.03 -29.07
N GLN A 836 -58.59 52.58 -28.01
CA GLN A 836 -59.92 51.93 -28.06
C GLN A 836 -60.24 50.62 -28.89
N PRO A 837 -61.41 49.95 -28.64
CA PRO A 837 -61.73 48.55 -29.03
C PRO A 837 -62.91 48.51 -30.06
N PRO A 838 -63.84 47.50 -30.16
CA PRO A 838 -63.95 46.14 -29.59
C PRO A 838 -64.40 45.01 -30.58
N GLY A 839 -64.55 43.76 -30.09
CA GLY A 839 -65.47 42.79 -30.71
C GLY A 839 -65.12 41.30 -30.61
N THR A 840 -66.12 40.47 -30.27
CA THR A 840 -66.18 38.99 -30.43
C THR A 840 -67.57 38.64 -31.00
N PRO A 841 -67.83 37.48 -31.66
CA PRO A 841 -67.10 36.21 -31.56
C PRO A 841 -66.97 35.37 -32.88
N SER A 842 -66.47 34.13 -32.71
CA SER A 842 -66.79 32.91 -33.51
C SER A 842 -65.87 32.46 -34.67
N SER A 843 -65.89 31.12 -34.85
CA SER A 843 -65.42 30.25 -35.96
C SER A 843 -63.91 30.07 -36.30
N LEU A 844 -63.54 28.78 -36.42
CA LEU A 844 -62.46 28.22 -37.28
C LEU A 844 -63.02 28.07 -38.73
N PRO A 845 -62.23 27.82 -39.81
CA PRO A 845 -60.91 27.15 -39.83
C PRO A 845 -59.86 27.58 -40.92
N ARG A 846 -58.63 27.03 -40.79
CA ARG A 846 -57.68 26.52 -41.83
C ARG A 846 -57.12 27.41 -42.99
N HIS A 847 -55.90 27.00 -43.38
CA HIS A 847 -55.29 26.92 -44.74
C HIS A 847 -54.22 27.93 -45.26
N THR A 848 -52.96 27.49 -45.12
CA THR A 848 -51.83 27.50 -46.10
C THR A 848 -51.13 28.79 -46.62
N LEU A 849 -49.79 28.77 -46.40
CA LEU A 849 -48.68 29.16 -47.30
C LEU A 849 -48.53 30.62 -47.79
N GLN A 850 -47.45 31.29 -47.36
CA GLN A 850 -46.26 31.56 -48.22
C GLN A 850 -45.05 32.14 -47.44
N TRP A 851 -43.85 31.89 -47.99
CA TRP A 851 -42.54 32.55 -47.75
C TRP A 851 -42.23 33.42 -49.01
N PRO A 852 -41.16 34.26 -49.12
CA PRO A 852 -39.92 34.34 -48.31
C PRO A 852 -39.41 35.80 -48.02
N LEU A 853 -38.10 35.94 -47.73
CA LEU A 853 -37.22 37.13 -47.95
C LEU A 853 -37.26 38.35 -47.00
N GLN A 854 -36.65 38.24 -45.80
CA GLN A 854 -35.87 39.34 -45.17
C GLN A 854 -34.64 38.83 -44.37
N VAL A 855 -33.74 38.07 -45.01
CA VAL A 855 -32.53 37.52 -44.33
C VAL A 855 -31.29 38.44 -44.46
N GLY A 856 -31.29 39.41 -45.38
CA GLY A 856 -30.09 40.17 -45.78
C GLY A 856 -29.51 41.17 -44.78
N LEU A 857 -30.22 41.57 -43.72
CA LEU A 857 -29.82 42.68 -42.82
C LEU A 857 -29.44 42.27 -41.39
N TRP A 858 -29.71 41.03 -40.97
CA TRP A 858 -29.42 40.57 -39.60
C TRP A 858 -28.03 39.93 -39.44
N LEU A 859 -27.43 39.42 -40.51
CA LEU A 859 -26.18 38.66 -40.46
C LEU A 859 -24.93 39.54 -40.23
N ASP A 860 -24.87 40.76 -40.76
CA ASP A 860 -23.66 41.62 -40.66
C ASP A 860 -23.56 42.42 -39.33
N ALA A 861 -24.67 42.56 -38.60
CA ALA A 861 -24.70 43.30 -37.34
C ALA A 861 -24.19 42.49 -36.14
N MET A 862 -24.40 41.15 -36.14
CA MET A 862 -24.09 40.29 -35.00
C MET A 862 -22.59 40.12 -34.71
N PRO A 863 -21.71 39.79 -35.69
CA PRO A 863 -20.27 39.62 -35.43
C PRO A 863 -19.64 40.89 -34.82
N ARG A 864 -20.06 42.07 -35.32
CA ARG A 864 -19.59 43.38 -34.87
C ARG A 864 -20.15 43.80 -33.51
N ARG A 865 -21.20 43.15 -33.00
CA ARG A 865 -21.69 43.31 -31.61
C ARG A 865 -20.97 42.34 -30.67
N LEU A 866 -20.86 41.06 -31.05
CA LEU A 866 -20.12 40.03 -30.30
C LEU A 866 -18.65 40.44 -30.07
N ALA A 867 -17.94 40.90 -31.10
CA ALA A 867 -16.55 41.33 -30.97
C ALA A 867 -16.36 42.48 -29.95
N ARG A 868 -17.26 43.48 -29.96
CA ARG A 868 -17.22 44.59 -28.99
C ARG A 868 -17.59 44.15 -27.58
N TRP A 869 -18.57 43.26 -27.44
CA TRP A 869 -18.95 42.68 -26.15
C TRP A 869 -17.80 41.85 -25.55
N MET A 870 -17.18 40.96 -26.33
CA MET A 870 -16.01 40.19 -25.89
C MET A 870 -14.82 41.09 -25.55
N HIS A 871 -14.59 42.18 -26.28
CA HIS A 871 -13.51 43.11 -25.95
C HIS A 871 -13.76 43.85 -24.61
N GLY A 872 -15.00 44.26 -24.34
CA GLY A 872 -15.39 44.82 -23.04
C GLY A 872 -15.26 43.81 -21.89
N VAL A 873 -15.69 42.56 -22.10
CA VAL A 873 -15.53 41.46 -21.14
C VAL A 873 -14.04 41.16 -20.87
N ALA A 874 -13.20 41.15 -21.92
CA ALA A 874 -11.76 40.94 -21.80
C ALA A 874 -11.05 42.07 -21.05
N GLN A 875 -11.43 43.34 -21.28
CA GLN A 875 -10.91 44.47 -20.51
C GLN A 875 -11.36 44.42 -19.04
N ALA A 876 -12.62 44.09 -18.76
CA ALA A 876 -13.13 43.95 -17.40
C ALA A 876 -12.46 42.79 -16.63
N LEU A 877 -12.22 41.66 -17.29
CA LEU A 877 -11.43 40.55 -16.72
C LEU A 877 -9.96 40.96 -16.52
N GLY A 878 -9.35 41.65 -17.48
CA GLY A 878 -7.96 42.13 -17.40
C GLY A 878 -7.70 43.24 -16.38
N ALA A 879 -8.77 43.90 -15.91
CA ALA A 879 -8.76 44.76 -14.73
C ALA A 879 -8.85 43.93 -13.43
N ARG A 880 -9.88 43.08 -13.30
CA ARG A 880 -10.09 42.24 -12.09
C ARG A 880 -8.92 41.28 -11.80
N LEU A 881 -8.33 40.68 -12.83
CA LEU A 881 -7.09 39.88 -12.76
C LEU A 881 -5.92 40.62 -12.10
N ARG A 882 -5.90 41.96 -12.20
CA ARG A 882 -4.84 42.82 -11.69
C ARG A 882 -5.06 43.26 -10.23
N GLU A 883 -6.27 43.06 -9.71
CA GLU A 883 -6.65 43.40 -8.33
C GLU A 883 -6.75 42.18 -7.40
N ARG A 884 -6.97 40.97 -7.93
CA ARG A 884 -7.14 39.73 -7.14
C ARG A 884 -6.46 38.50 -7.74
N TRP A 885 -5.14 38.55 -7.83
CA TRP A 885 -4.32 37.42 -8.28
C TRP A 885 -4.23 36.22 -7.29
N ASP A 886 -4.53 36.41 -6.00
CA ASP A 886 -4.34 35.40 -4.93
C ASP A 886 -5.59 34.56 -4.60
N ASP A 887 -6.74 34.82 -5.25
CA ASP A 887 -8.05 34.28 -4.84
C ASP A 887 -8.48 33.07 -5.69
N TYR A 888 -8.33 31.86 -5.14
CA TYR A 888 -8.62 30.59 -5.83
C TYR A 888 -10.08 30.45 -6.32
N VAL A 889 -11.02 31.20 -5.77
CA VAL A 889 -12.43 31.18 -6.24
C VAL A 889 -12.54 31.73 -7.66
N PHE A 890 -11.75 32.77 -7.99
CA PHE A 890 -11.79 33.45 -9.28
C PHE A 890 -11.28 32.57 -10.43
N LEU A 891 -10.30 31.69 -10.17
CA LEU A 891 -9.86 30.65 -11.11
C LEU A 891 -10.98 29.67 -11.47
N TYR A 892 -11.85 29.36 -10.51
CA TYR A 892 -12.99 28.46 -10.71
C TYR A 892 -14.11 29.13 -11.53
N GLU A 893 -14.37 30.43 -11.31
CA GLU A 893 -15.28 31.21 -12.16
C GLU A 893 -14.77 31.31 -13.62
N LEU A 894 -13.46 31.51 -13.81
CA LEU A 894 -12.82 31.55 -15.13
C LEU A 894 -13.00 30.23 -15.90
N LEU A 895 -12.82 29.09 -15.24
CA LEU A 895 -13.10 27.76 -15.82
C LEU A 895 -14.60 27.56 -16.11
N SER A 896 -15.48 28.09 -15.25
CA SER A 896 -16.93 28.00 -15.41
C SER A 896 -17.45 28.79 -16.62
N ILE A 897 -16.76 29.85 -17.03
CA ILE A 897 -17.06 30.62 -18.26
C ILE A 897 -16.39 29.98 -19.50
N GLY A 898 -15.24 29.32 -19.33
CA GLY A 898 -14.52 28.65 -20.41
C GLY A 898 -15.26 27.46 -21.03
N LEU A 899 -15.93 26.63 -20.23
CA LEU A 899 -16.66 25.45 -20.74
C LEU A 899 -17.81 25.82 -21.71
N PRO A 900 -18.74 26.73 -21.38
CA PRO A 900 -19.79 27.16 -22.30
C PRO A 900 -19.25 27.77 -23.61
N LEU A 901 -18.14 28.51 -23.54
CA LEU A 901 -17.52 29.11 -24.73
C LEU A 901 -16.94 28.03 -25.67
N LEU A 902 -16.30 27.00 -25.11
CA LEU A 902 -15.83 25.83 -25.87
C LEU A 902 -16.98 25.02 -26.47
N PHE A 903 -18.11 24.89 -25.76
CA PHE A 903 -19.29 24.19 -26.26
C PHE A 903 -19.94 24.94 -27.43
N ALA A 904 -20.09 26.27 -27.33
CA ALA A 904 -20.57 27.11 -28.43
C ALA A 904 -19.63 27.09 -29.65
N LEU A 905 -18.30 27.09 -29.45
CA LEU A 905 -17.33 26.92 -30.52
C LEU A 905 -17.43 25.54 -31.18
N GLN A 906 -17.66 24.47 -30.40
CA GLN A 906 -17.89 23.13 -30.94
C GLN A 906 -19.20 23.05 -31.75
N GLU A 907 -20.25 23.75 -31.33
CA GLU A 907 -21.53 23.80 -32.03
C GLU A 907 -21.44 24.57 -33.35
N VAL A 908 -20.74 25.71 -33.37
CA VAL A 908 -20.45 26.47 -34.61
C VAL A 908 -19.60 25.65 -35.59
N VAL A 909 -18.55 24.97 -35.11
CA VAL A 909 -17.76 24.05 -35.95
C VAL A 909 -18.60 22.86 -36.44
N GLY A 910 -19.57 22.41 -35.65
CA GLY A 910 -20.55 21.40 -36.05
C GLY A 910 -21.45 21.87 -37.19
N GLN A 911 -21.95 23.11 -37.14
CA GLN A 911 -22.81 23.68 -38.20
C GLN A 911 -22.04 23.89 -39.51
N ILE A 912 -20.81 24.43 -39.45
CA ILE A 912 -19.92 24.55 -40.62
C ILE A 912 -19.69 23.18 -41.28
N GLY A 913 -19.49 22.13 -40.48
CA GLY A 913 -19.31 20.75 -40.95
C GLY A 913 -20.56 20.05 -41.50
N VAL A 914 -21.74 20.69 -41.46
CA VAL A 914 -23.01 20.16 -41.96
C VAL A 914 -23.42 20.79 -43.29
N GLU A 915 -23.13 22.07 -43.54
CA GLU A 915 -23.46 22.73 -44.81
C GLU A 915 -22.57 22.26 -45.98
N GLU A 916 -21.32 21.81 -45.73
CA GLU A 916 -20.38 21.34 -46.76
C GLU A 916 -20.78 20.03 -47.49
N ARG A 917 -21.95 19.42 -47.22
CA ARG A 917 -22.36 18.15 -47.84
C ARG A 917 -23.41 18.26 -48.96
N THR A 918 -23.89 19.45 -49.31
CA THR A 918 -24.89 19.63 -50.37
C THR A 918 -24.63 20.79 -51.33
N GLN A 919 -23.42 20.86 -51.92
CA GLN A 919 -23.26 21.19 -53.35
C GLN A 919 -21.81 20.96 -53.85
N LEU A 920 -21.68 20.24 -54.95
CA LEU A 920 -20.44 20.09 -55.72
C LEU A 920 -20.64 20.78 -57.08
N GLN A 921 -19.94 21.90 -57.35
CA GLN A 921 -19.37 22.30 -58.64
C GLN A 921 -18.82 23.75 -58.63
N CYS A 922 -17.99 24.05 -59.63
CA CYS A 922 -17.50 25.38 -60.04
C CYS A 922 -16.42 26.10 -59.21
N PHE A 923 -15.17 25.78 -59.58
CA PHE A 923 -13.98 26.65 -59.65
C PHE A 923 -13.26 27.12 -58.35
N PRO A 924 -11.95 27.50 -58.44
CA PRO A 924 -11.06 27.61 -57.29
C PRO A 924 -10.55 29.06 -57.03
N VAL A 925 -9.49 29.16 -56.21
CA VAL A 925 -8.71 30.37 -55.87
C VAL A 925 -9.35 31.28 -54.81
N LEU A 926 -9.12 30.96 -53.53
CA LEU A 926 -8.55 31.92 -52.57
C LEU A 926 -7.92 31.21 -51.36
N LEU A 927 -6.65 30.79 -51.47
CA LEU A 927 -5.85 30.30 -50.33
C LEU A 927 -4.61 31.20 -50.20
N LEU A 928 -4.85 32.43 -49.73
CA LEU A 928 -3.85 33.48 -49.55
C LEU A 928 -4.36 34.55 -48.57
N LEU A 929 -4.58 34.16 -47.29
CA LEU A 929 -4.61 35.02 -46.08
C LEU A 929 -5.08 34.23 -44.84
N LEU A 930 -4.20 33.39 -44.28
CA LEU A 930 -4.17 33.01 -42.85
C LEU A 930 -2.86 32.29 -42.50
#